data_AF-A0A9P5EW20-F1
#
_entry.id   AF-A0A9P5EW20-F1
#
_cell.length_a   1.000
_cell.length_b   1.000
_cell.length_c   1.000
_cell.angle_alpha   90.00
_cell.angle_beta   90.00
_cell.angle_gamma   90.00
#
_symmetry.space_group_name_H-M   'P 1'
#
loop_
_entity.id
_entity.type
_entity.pdbx_description
1 polymer ?
#
loop_
_entity_poly.entity_id
_entity_poly.type
_entity_poly.pdbx_seq_one_letter_code
_entity_poly.pdbx_strand_id
1 'polypeptide(L)'
;MRLLSPKTILPSQAVGTFVFILLLAWLVRKFVKVIQFKKRYRLPNPVPGLPLLGNAHQIPRDLPYLFFQDLAKKYGEMFTINIGGTNWLFLNSTRTVNELLDKRAAIYSSRMNLPMAYDLVSRGKRTLLMPYGDLWRRERKVMHQILNATQRNIFEPFQDLESKALLLNYLERPDEWWKSHGAFSGSVIMSVVFGRRAGVDDANLSDSLAVSEEFVEYLMPGRAIVDHFPFLADIPWFKSLQPWQWYGDDLYKRTRGVYKRELDQLRERRAQGKQRDCFMTEFLEKQHDSDFTEDEFLFMAGALMEAGTDTTRASLDQCVAAAALWPDWIERAREQLDEVCGANAERLPTAQDMPNLPIVKGAVKESVRWKPTIAETGIPHALMRDDEFEGYKIPAGTIVTYNQWAIANSTDEYEQPERFWPERFINEDLDKPAKGHLGFGAVYCFDVLPVPGAKIDTSQSPKVTKYGPSFQVKIKVRNWALGIPDTWEITTADLRTFNDVRYILKSEPDASHALASFYFEYSEFCASAPMPMVDALLGNESYWSSREAFEQLRSWAGTQQARRATWHSGQIFRAVRLLSPKDRADFHGFACYQAMLSLWVYSLYQTCPASMTGGEAQSAEDELRIQIDGEETIKSQRWISYGNGKPCISRSVGSIGNDCRSTNDIFAGMKSSDGEEELLVSALERVRSLFASEVTGRQFPILKHICRILQALGAFKRDQK
;
A
#
# COMPACT_ATOMS: atom_id res chain seq x y z
N MET A 1 -31.50 35.10 63.52
CA MET A 1 -32.27 35.32 62.29
C MET A 1 -31.73 36.57 61.58
N ARG A 2 -30.93 36.41 60.52
CA ARG A 2 -30.79 37.33 59.36
C ARG A 2 -29.82 36.68 58.38
N LEU A 3 -30.41 35.96 57.43
CA LEU A 3 -29.77 35.31 56.29
C LEU A 3 -29.16 36.37 55.36
N LEU A 4 -27.92 36.16 54.96
CA LEU A 4 -27.28 36.89 53.86
C LEU A 4 -27.92 36.45 52.53
N SER A 5 -28.36 37.42 51.74
CA SER A 5 -28.98 37.23 50.42
C SER A 5 -27.97 36.75 49.37
N PRO A 6 -28.31 35.84 48.44
CA PRO A 6 -27.50 35.55 47.28
C PRO A 6 -27.71 36.66 46.23
N LYS A 7 -26.72 37.53 46.03
CA LYS A 7 -26.72 38.47 44.91
C LYS A 7 -25.89 37.92 43.76
N THR A 8 -26.48 38.08 42.56
CA THR A 8 -25.86 38.13 41.23
C THR A 8 -25.34 36.82 40.63
N ILE A 9 -26.26 35.98 40.18
CA ILE A 9 -26.04 35.11 39.02
C ILE A 9 -26.18 36.00 37.78
N LEU A 10 -25.11 36.17 37.01
CA LEU A 10 -25.14 36.88 35.72
C LEU A 10 -26.23 36.24 34.82
N PRO A 11 -27.08 37.03 34.14
CA PRO A 11 -28.10 36.47 33.27
C PRO A 11 -27.42 35.66 32.16
N SER A 12 -27.84 34.41 31.95
CA SER A 12 -27.27 33.47 30.96
C SER A 12 -27.13 34.07 29.55
N GLN A 13 -28.00 35.01 29.20
CA GLN A 13 -27.97 35.77 27.94
C GLN A 13 -26.77 36.73 27.81
N ALA A 14 -26.30 37.33 28.91
CA ALA A 14 -25.13 38.20 28.91
C ALA A 14 -23.84 37.40 28.71
N VAL A 15 -23.76 36.18 29.29
CA VAL A 15 -22.64 35.27 29.08
C VAL A 15 -22.58 34.81 27.62
N GLY A 16 -23.71 34.43 27.03
CA GLY A 16 -23.78 34.03 25.62
C GLY A 16 -23.38 35.15 24.66
N THR A 17 -23.84 36.39 24.91
CA THR A 17 -23.49 37.56 24.11
C THR A 17 -22.00 37.91 24.21
N PHE A 18 -21.42 37.81 25.42
CA PHE A 18 -19.99 38.04 25.64
C PHE A 18 -19.12 36.99 24.92
N VAL A 19 -19.49 35.71 24.99
CA VAL A 19 -18.81 34.63 24.25
C VAL A 19 -18.91 34.84 22.74
N PHE A 20 -20.07 35.27 22.22
CA PHE A 20 -20.24 35.57 20.80
C PHE A 20 -19.36 36.73 20.34
N ILE A 21 -19.28 37.83 21.12
CA ILE A 21 -18.40 38.96 20.81
C ILE A 21 -16.92 38.53 20.81
N LEU A 22 -16.50 37.71 21.78
CA LEU A 22 -15.13 37.19 21.82
C LEU A 22 -14.82 36.29 20.60
N LEU A 23 -15.75 35.42 20.22
CA LEU A 23 -15.61 34.57 19.02
C LEU A 23 -15.55 35.41 17.75
N LEU A 24 -16.42 36.42 17.61
CA LEU A 24 -16.42 37.32 16.46
C LEU A 24 -15.12 38.14 16.39
N ALA A 25 -14.68 38.72 17.51
CA ALA A 25 -13.41 39.44 17.58
C ALA A 25 -12.20 38.54 17.25
N TRP A 26 -12.23 37.29 17.70
CA TRP A 26 -11.21 36.29 17.36
C TRP A 26 -11.21 35.95 15.86
N LEU A 27 -12.39 35.74 15.26
CA LEU A 27 -12.57 35.49 13.82
C LEU A 27 -12.08 36.68 12.98
N VAL A 28 -12.46 37.92 13.35
CA VAL A 28 -12.02 39.15 12.69
C VAL A 28 -10.50 39.29 12.79
N ARG A 29 -9.90 39.08 13.97
CA ARG A 29 -8.45 39.11 14.17
C ARG A 29 -7.74 38.06 13.30
N LYS A 30 -8.29 36.84 13.20
CA LYS A 30 -7.76 35.78 12.32
C LYS A 30 -7.86 36.19 10.85
N PHE A 31 -8.98 36.75 10.43
CA PHE A 31 -9.20 37.21 9.06
C PHE A 31 -8.22 38.33 8.67
N VAL A 32 -8.04 39.33 9.54
CA VAL A 32 -7.04 40.40 9.33
C VAL A 32 -5.63 39.84 9.24
N LYS A 33 -5.26 38.88 10.11
CA LYS A 33 -3.96 38.19 10.02
C LYS A 33 -3.78 37.47 8.69
N VAL A 34 -4.80 36.80 8.17
CA VAL A 34 -4.75 36.14 6.85
C VAL A 34 -4.53 37.16 5.73
N ILE A 35 -5.22 38.31 5.77
CA ILE A 35 -5.02 39.38 4.77
C ILE A 35 -3.60 39.96 4.86
N GLN A 36 -3.12 40.26 6.07
CA GLN A 36 -1.77 40.76 6.29
C GLN A 36 -0.72 39.75 5.82
N PHE A 37 -0.94 38.46 6.09
CA PHE A 37 -0.09 37.37 5.62
C PHE A 37 -0.05 37.31 4.10
N LYS A 38 -1.20 37.35 3.41
CA LYS A 38 -1.27 37.37 1.94
C LYS A 38 -0.67 38.62 1.30
N LYS A 39 -0.61 39.74 2.03
CA LYS A 39 0.09 40.96 1.57
C LYS A 39 1.60 40.86 1.73
N ARG A 40 2.07 40.22 2.81
CA ARG A 40 3.51 40.07 3.10
C ARG A 40 4.15 38.94 2.30
N TYR A 41 3.45 37.82 2.16
CA TYR A 41 3.94 36.60 1.54
C TYR A 41 3.18 36.32 0.25
N ARG A 42 3.92 35.90 -0.76
CA ARG A 42 3.39 35.52 -2.07
C ARG A 42 3.79 34.07 -2.30
N LEU A 43 2.95 33.15 -1.83
CA LEU A 43 3.22 31.71 -1.93
C LEU A 43 3.12 31.24 -3.39
N PRO A 44 3.92 30.22 -3.81
CA PRO A 44 3.78 29.60 -5.12
C PRO A 44 2.41 28.94 -5.30
N ASN A 45 1.65 29.38 -6.31
CA ASN A 45 0.39 28.79 -6.78
C ASN A 45 -0.49 28.16 -5.66
N PRO A 46 -1.05 28.98 -4.75
CA PRO A 46 -1.79 28.46 -3.60
C PRO A 46 -3.11 27.82 -4.02
N VAL A 47 -3.34 26.57 -3.61
CA VAL A 47 -4.55 25.81 -3.90
C VAL A 47 -5.71 26.28 -3.00
N PRO A 48 -6.92 26.54 -3.52
CA PRO A 48 -8.06 26.94 -2.70
C PRO A 48 -8.44 25.90 -1.64
N GLY A 49 -8.46 26.31 -0.37
CA GLY A 49 -8.83 25.49 0.78
C GLY A 49 -9.84 26.18 1.69
N LEU A 50 -10.41 25.43 2.64
CA LEU A 50 -11.38 25.96 3.62
C LEU A 50 -10.68 26.84 4.67
N PRO A 51 -11.37 27.83 5.27
CA PRO A 51 -10.83 28.57 6.40
C PRO A 51 -10.43 27.63 7.55
N LEU A 52 -9.27 27.89 8.17
CA LEU A 52 -8.66 27.13 9.28
C LEU A 52 -8.18 25.71 8.93
N LEU A 53 -8.98 24.93 8.21
CA LEU A 53 -8.64 23.55 7.84
C LEU A 53 -7.70 23.48 6.63
N GLY A 54 -7.78 24.46 5.73
CA GLY A 54 -7.05 24.48 4.47
C GLY A 54 -7.53 23.37 3.54
N ASN A 55 -6.60 22.65 2.95
CA ASN A 55 -6.78 21.56 1.99
C ASN A 55 -6.83 20.18 2.67
N ALA A 56 -6.77 20.08 4.01
CA ALA A 56 -6.75 18.79 4.71
C ALA A 56 -7.97 17.89 4.37
N HIS A 57 -9.14 18.49 4.14
CA HIS A 57 -10.37 17.78 3.73
C HIS A 57 -10.36 17.28 2.28
N GLN A 58 -9.42 17.75 1.44
CA GLN A 58 -9.32 17.40 0.02
C GLN A 58 -8.36 16.21 -0.20
N ILE A 59 -7.47 15.96 0.76
CA ILE A 59 -6.46 14.91 0.64
C ILE A 59 -7.17 13.56 0.87
N PRO A 60 -7.17 12.66 -0.13
CA PRO A 60 -7.73 11.33 0.05
C PRO A 60 -6.88 10.52 1.03
N ARG A 61 -7.51 9.60 1.75
CA ARG A 61 -6.80 8.69 2.67
C ARG A 61 -5.97 7.65 1.90
N ASP A 62 -6.55 7.15 0.81
CA ASP A 62 -5.91 6.16 -0.05
C ASP A 62 -5.20 6.85 -1.22
N LEU A 63 -3.97 6.41 -1.48
CA LEU A 63 -3.15 6.85 -2.62
C LEU A 63 -3.03 8.40 -2.76
N PRO A 64 -2.65 9.13 -1.69
CA PRO A 64 -2.59 10.60 -1.71
C PRO A 64 -1.62 11.16 -2.76
N TYR A 65 -0.62 10.39 -3.17
CA TYR A 65 0.31 10.75 -4.24
C TYR A 65 -0.36 11.03 -5.60
N LEU A 66 -1.45 10.33 -5.93
CA LEU A 66 -2.20 10.58 -7.16
C LEU A 66 -2.88 11.96 -7.12
N PHE A 67 -3.44 12.31 -5.96
CA PHE A 67 -4.00 13.65 -5.74
C PHE A 67 -2.91 14.73 -5.89
N PHE A 68 -1.73 14.54 -5.32
CA PHE A 68 -0.62 15.49 -5.48
C PHE A 68 -0.09 15.53 -6.92
N GLN A 69 -0.14 14.41 -7.66
CA GLN A 69 0.20 14.37 -9.09
C GLN A 69 -0.79 15.21 -9.92
N ASP A 70 -2.09 15.11 -9.65
CA ASP A 70 -3.10 15.90 -10.36
C ASP A 70 -2.98 17.40 -10.05
N LEU A 71 -2.63 17.74 -8.80
CA LEU A 71 -2.29 19.12 -8.44
C LEU A 71 -1.03 19.61 -9.16
N ALA A 72 0.01 18.77 -9.27
CA ALA A 72 1.21 19.10 -10.02
C ALA A 72 0.91 19.41 -11.50
N LYS A 73 0.10 18.57 -12.15
CA LYS A 73 -0.36 18.81 -13.54
C LYS A 73 -1.15 20.12 -13.68
N LYS A 74 -1.94 20.48 -12.67
CA LYS A 74 -2.81 21.67 -12.70
C LYS A 74 -2.09 22.98 -12.36
N TYR A 75 -1.19 22.96 -11.37
CA TYR A 75 -0.55 24.16 -10.82
C TYR A 75 0.93 24.28 -11.20
N GLY A 76 1.49 23.30 -11.92
CA GLY A 76 2.83 23.35 -12.51
C GLY A 76 3.96 22.93 -11.56
N GLU A 77 5.16 23.43 -11.83
CA GLU A 77 6.40 23.02 -11.16
C GLU A 77 6.39 23.21 -9.63
N MET A 78 5.59 24.15 -9.11
CA MET A 78 5.42 24.36 -7.67
C MET A 78 3.98 24.74 -7.34
N PHE A 79 3.48 24.22 -6.22
CA PHE A 79 2.20 24.66 -5.65
C PHE A 79 2.24 24.61 -4.12
N THR A 80 1.34 25.39 -3.50
CA THR A 80 1.23 25.44 -2.05
C THR A 80 -0.15 25.00 -1.60
N ILE A 81 -0.21 24.07 -0.65
CA ILE A 81 -1.44 23.73 0.08
C ILE A 81 -1.29 24.13 1.54
N ASN A 82 -2.41 24.33 2.23
CA ASN A 82 -2.42 24.56 3.67
C ASN A 82 -3.04 23.35 4.36
N ILE A 83 -2.36 22.76 5.34
CA ILE A 83 -2.88 21.64 6.14
C ILE A 83 -2.90 22.09 7.59
N GLY A 84 -4.10 22.28 8.17
CA GLY A 84 -4.24 22.62 9.59
C GLY A 84 -3.59 23.96 10.00
N GLY A 85 -3.40 24.89 9.05
CA GLY A 85 -2.71 26.16 9.30
C GLY A 85 -1.24 26.17 8.90
N THR A 86 -0.64 25.01 8.62
CA THR A 86 0.74 24.87 8.14
C THR A 86 0.79 24.91 6.62
N ASN A 87 1.69 25.72 6.04
CA ASN A 87 1.87 25.77 4.59
C ASN A 87 2.80 24.66 4.13
N TRP A 88 2.42 23.98 3.06
CA TRP A 88 3.16 22.91 2.40
C TRP A 88 3.44 23.30 0.97
N LEU A 89 4.71 23.45 0.63
CA LEU A 89 5.22 23.71 -0.71
C LEU A 89 5.64 22.39 -1.36
N PHE A 90 4.98 22.04 -2.45
CA PHE A 90 5.29 20.88 -3.27
C PHE A 90 6.18 21.29 -4.44
N LEU A 91 7.30 20.59 -4.62
CA LEU A 91 8.23 20.76 -5.73
C LEU A 91 8.02 19.62 -6.73
N ASN A 92 7.63 19.94 -7.96
CA ASN A 92 7.22 18.96 -8.97
C ASN A 92 8.16 18.91 -10.18
N SER A 93 9.35 19.52 -10.11
CA SER A 93 10.38 19.37 -11.14
C SER A 93 11.76 19.20 -10.54
N THR A 94 12.64 18.49 -11.25
CA THR A 94 14.04 18.27 -10.85
C THR A 94 14.76 19.61 -10.64
N ARG A 95 14.44 20.61 -11.48
CA ARG A 95 14.96 21.98 -11.38
C ARG A 95 14.65 22.63 -10.03
N THR A 96 13.39 22.65 -9.62
CA THR A 96 12.96 23.33 -8.38
C THR A 96 13.49 22.63 -7.13
N VAL A 97 13.59 21.29 -7.18
CA VAL A 97 14.22 20.50 -6.12
C VAL A 97 15.69 20.84 -5.97
N ASN A 98 16.47 20.90 -7.06
CA ASN A 98 17.88 21.25 -6.99
C ASN A 98 18.13 22.70 -6.56
N GLU A 99 17.28 23.65 -6.98
CA GLU A 99 17.42 25.06 -6.58
C GLU A 99 17.14 25.28 -5.08
N LEU A 100 16.13 24.60 -4.52
CA LEU A 100 15.71 24.83 -3.14
C LEU A 100 16.33 23.85 -2.15
N LEU A 101 16.30 22.55 -2.43
CA LEU A 101 16.76 21.53 -1.47
C LEU A 101 18.27 21.28 -1.53
N ASP A 102 18.90 21.42 -2.71
CA ASP A 102 20.35 21.20 -2.87
C ASP A 102 21.14 22.53 -2.72
N LYS A 103 20.97 23.46 -3.66
CA LYS A 103 21.72 24.74 -3.66
C LYS A 103 21.45 25.60 -2.43
N ARG A 104 20.25 25.52 -1.85
CA ARG A 104 19.84 26.24 -0.64
C ARG A 104 19.67 25.31 0.58
N ALA A 105 20.31 24.14 0.57
CA ALA A 105 20.24 23.16 1.67
C ALA A 105 20.45 23.79 3.06
N ALA A 106 21.33 24.78 3.19
CA ALA A 106 21.60 25.47 4.47
C ALA A 106 20.36 26.09 5.13
N ILE A 107 19.25 26.28 4.42
CA ILE A 107 18.00 26.86 4.95
C ILE A 107 16.80 25.91 4.81
N TYR A 108 16.88 24.93 3.89
CA TYR A 108 15.84 23.93 3.63
C TYR A 108 16.14 22.56 4.27
N SER A 109 17.27 22.34 4.94
CA SER A 109 17.66 21.01 5.45
C SER A 109 16.99 20.59 6.77
N SER A 110 16.27 21.48 7.45
CA SER A 110 15.58 21.12 8.70
C SER A 110 14.37 20.23 8.44
N ARG A 111 13.79 19.66 9.50
CA ARG A 111 12.69 18.69 9.43
C ARG A 111 11.39 19.27 9.96
N MET A 112 10.29 18.74 9.43
CA MET A 112 8.94 19.05 9.92
C MET A 112 8.81 18.71 11.41
N ASN A 113 8.10 19.54 12.15
CA ASN A 113 7.73 19.24 13.53
C ASN A 113 6.66 18.12 13.55
N LEU A 114 6.99 16.98 14.14
CA LEU A 114 6.12 15.79 14.23
C LEU A 114 6.04 15.32 15.70
N PRO A 115 5.19 15.92 16.54
CA PRO A 115 5.05 15.54 17.95
C PRO A 115 4.82 14.05 18.20
N MET A 116 4.10 13.35 17.32
CA MET A 116 3.90 11.91 17.47
C MET A 116 5.15 11.13 17.10
N ALA A 117 5.56 11.20 15.83
CA ALA A 117 6.62 10.36 15.27
C ALA A 117 8.02 10.70 15.82
N TYR A 118 8.31 11.98 16.03
CA TYR A 118 9.62 12.45 16.50
C TYR A 118 9.69 12.57 18.03
N ASP A 119 8.76 13.26 18.68
CA ASP A 119 8.88 13.53 20.11
C ASP A 119 8.44 12.34 20.98
N LEU A 120 7.32 11.69 20.67
CA LEU A 120 6.79 10.58 21.48
C LEU A 120 7.44 9.24 21.11
N VAL A 121 7.30 8.83 19.85
CA VAL A 121 7.77 7.50 19.38
C VAL A 121 9.28 7.40 19.34
N SER A 122 9.98 8.49 19.02
CA SER A 122 11.44 8.49 18.84
C SER A 122 12.20 9.22 19.95
N ARG A 123 11.51 9.90 20.88
CA ARG A 123 12.13 10.72 21.96
C ARG A 123 13.17 11.71 21.46
N GLY A 124 12.97 12.25 20.26
CA GLY A 124 13.90 13.19 19.63
C GLY A 124 15.22 12.58 19.15
N LYS A 125 15.32 11.25 19.02
CA LYS A 125 16.59 10.55 18.74
C LYS A 125 16.66 9.91 17.35
N ARG A 126 15.57 9.90 16.59
CA ARG A 126 15.54 9.30 15.25
C ARG A 126 16.09 10.27 14.22
N THR A 127 17.29 9.99 13.72
CA THR A 127 18.07 10.84 12.80
C THR A 127 17.28 11.30 11.56
N LEU A 128 16.42 10.44 11.02
CA LEU A 128 15.61 10.73 9.82
C LEU A 128 14.72 11.98 9.99
N LEU A 129 14.10 12.13 11.16
CA LEU A 129 13.14 13.19 11.48
C LEU A 129 13.77 14.34 12.29
N MET A 130 15.05 14.22 12.63
CA MET A 130 15.74 15.15 13.50
C MET A 130 15.91 16.53 12.83
N PRO A 131 15.48 17.63 13.46
CA PRO A 131 15.77 18.98 12.98
C PRO A 131 17.28 19.21 12.85
N TYR A 132 17.65 20.12 11.95
CA TYR A 132 19.06 20.45 11.77
C TYR A 132 19.66 21.03 13.06
N GLY A 133 20.71 20.39 13.58
CA GLY A 133 21.31 20.75 14.86
C GLY A 133 22.57 19.95 15.18
N ASP A 134 23.12 20.15 16.37
CA ASP A 134 24.42 19.57 16.79
C ASP A 134 24.38 18.04 16.87
N LEU A 135 23.33 17.48 17.47
CA LEU A 135 23.14 16.04 17.55
C LEU A 135 23.07 15.40 16.15
N TRP A 136 22.24 15.96 15.26
CA TRP A 136 22.12 15.49 13.87
C TRP A 136 23.48 15.51 13.16
N ARG A 137 24.26 16.60 13.31
CA ARG A 137 25.59 16.70 12.69
C ARG A 137 26.56 15.64 13.23
N ARG A 138 26.53 15.34 14.53
CA ARG A 138 27.37 14.31 15.14
C ARG A 138 26.99 12.92 14.66
N GLU A 139 25.71 12.54 14.73
CA GLU A 139 25.21 11.25 14.24
C GLU A 139 25.51 11.09 12.74
N ARG A 140 25.22 12.12 11.95
CA ARG A 140 25.45 12.09 10.50
C ARG A 140 26.92 11.92 10.14
N LYS A 141 27.82 12.56 10.88
CA LYS A 141 29.27 12.39 10.70
C LYS A 141 29.69 10.94 10.93
N VAL A 142 29.18 10.30 12.00
CA VAL A 142 29.44 8.90 12.29
C VAL A 142 28.88 8.00 11.19
N MET A 143 27.59 8.13 10.86
CA MET A 143 26.95 7.33 9.81
C MET A 143 27.66 7.45 8.45
N HIS A 144 28.10 8.66 8.09
CA HIS A 144 28.84 8.89 6.85
C HIS A 144 30.22 8.24 6.83
N GLN A 145 30.87 8.04 7.99
CA GLN A 145 32.13 7.27 8.05
C GLN A 145 31.94 5.79 7.72
N ILE A 146 30.74 5.25 8.02
CA ILE A 146 30.36 3.86 7.74
C ILE A 146 30.04 3.67 6.26
N LEU A 147 29.28 4.61 5.70
CA LEU A 147 28.56 4.41 4.44
C LEU A 147 29.20 5.16 3.28
N ASN A 148 30.37 5.77 3.47
CA ASN A 148 31.06 6.43 2.38
C ASN A 148 31.57 5.42 1.34
N ALA A 149 31.76 5.92 0.11
CA ALA A 149 32.22 5.12 -1.02
C ALA A 149 33.58 4.42 -0.80
N THR A 150 34.43 4.91 0.10
CA THR A 150 35.72 4.27 0.39
C THR A 150 35.57 2.96 1.17
N GLN A 151 34.43 2.74 1.83
CA GLN A 151 34.12 1.49 2.53
C GLN A 151 33.57 0.38 1.61
N ARG A 152 33.48 0.60 0.29
CA ARG A 152 32.94 -0.40 -0.68
C ARG A 152 33.50 -1.81 -0.46
N ASN A 153 34.81 -1.91 -0.27
CA ASN A 153 35.50 -3.19 -0.12
C ASN A 153 35.03 -3.98 1.12
N ILE A 154 34.42 -3.31 2.10
CA ILE A 154 33.81 -3.95 3.28
C ILE A 154 32.43 -4.53 2.93
N PHE A 155 31.62 -3.82 2.14
CA PHE A 155 30.26 -4.26 1.79
C PHE A 155 30.25 -5.36 0.73
N GLU A 156 31.14 -5.27 -0.25
CA GLU A 156 31.15 -6.13 -1.45
C GLU A 156 31.16 -7.64 -1.13
N PRO A 157 31.98 -8.17 -0.20
CA PRO A 157 31.95 -9.59 0.15
C PRO A 157 30.62 -10.05 0.75
N PHE A 158 29.96 -9.19 1.53
CA PHE A 158 28.65 -9.50 2.11
C PHE A 158 27.56 -9.47 1.04
N GLN A 159 27.58 -8.46 0.16
CA GLN A 159 26.64 -8.39 -0.97
C GLN A 159 26.75 -9.60 -1.89
N ASP A 160 27.97 -10.02 -2.24
CA ASP A 160 28.22 -11.21 -3.05
C ASP A 160 27.69 -12.48 -2.36
N LEU A 161 28.03 -12.69 -1.08
CA LEU A 161 27.56 -13.86 -0.32
C LEU A 161 26.03 -13.89 -0.21
N GLU A 162 25.41 -12.79 0.18
CA GLU A 162 23.95 -12.75 0.36
C GLU A 162 23.22 -12.81 -0.97
N SER A 163 23.81 -12.32 -2.07
CA SER A 163 23.20 -12.46 -3.40
C SER A 163 23.10 -13.93 -3.81
N LYS A 164 24.11 -14.75 -3.48
CA LYS A 164 24.09 -16.20 -3.69
C LYS A 164 23.06 -16.88 -2.80
N ALA A 165 22.93 -16.45 -1.55
CA ALA A 165 21.89 -16.94 -0.65
C ALA A 165 20.48 -16.58 -1.14
N LEU A 166 20.29 -15.38 -1.69
CA LEU A 166 19.05 -14.95 -2.33
C LEU A 166 18.68 -15.87 -3.51
N LEU A 167 19.64 -16.12 -4.42
CA LEU A 167 19.43 -17.03 -5.55
C LEU A 167 19.10 -18.46 -5.10
N LEU A 168 19.77 -18.96 -4.06
CA LEU A 168 19.45 -20.26 -3.47
C LEU A 168 18.03 -20.28 -2.90
N ASN A 169 17.63 -19.23 -2.18
CA ASN A 169 16.28 -19.12 -1.66
C ASN A 169 15.22 -19.06 -2.77
N TYR A 170 15.51 -18.48 -3.94
CA TYR A 170 14.61 -18.56 -5.08
C TYR A 170 14.43 -19.97 -5.62
N LEU A 171 15.48 -20.80 -5.57
CA LEU A 171 15.41 -22.19 -6.00
C LEU A 171 14.70 -23.07 -4.98
N GLU A 172 14.97 -22.86 -3.68
CA GLU A 172 14.42 -23.69 -2.60
C GLU A 172 13.02 -23.27 -2.14
N ARG A 173 12.74 -21.95 -2.12
CA ARG A 173 11.50 -21.34 -1.62
C ARG A 173 10.95 -20.29 -2.60
N PRO A 174 10.67 -20.65 -3.87
CA PRO A 174 10.18 -19.70 -4.87
C PRO A 174 8.85 -19.01 -4.48
N ASP A 175 8.03 -19.71 -3.68
CA ASP A 175 6.74 -19.20 -3.20
C ASP A 175 6.90 -18.11 -2.11
N GLU A 176 8.11 -17.83 -1.63
CA GLU A 176 8.43 -16.83 -0.60
C GLU A 176 9.53 -15.85 -1.04
N TRP A 177 9.64 -15.58 -2.34
CA TRP A 177 10.71 -14.76 -2.93
C TRP A 177 10.84 -13.37 -2.28
N TRP A 178 9.73 -12.72 -1.91
CA TRP A 178 9.75 -11.38 -1.28
C TRP A 178 10.36 -11.39 0.13
N LYS A 179 10.20 -12.47 0.90
CA LYS A 179 10.87 -12.62 2.20
C LYS A 179 12.38 -12.74 1.99
N SER A 180 12.79 -13.36 0.90
CA SER A 180 14.20 -13.52 0.54
C SER A 180 14.86 -12.18 0.22
N HIS A 181 14.13 -11.22 -0.37
CA HIS A 181 14.62 -9.84 -0.53
C HIS A 181 14.89 -9.16 0.82
N GLY A 182 13.97 -9.31 1.78
CA GLY A 182 14.14 -8.75 3.13
C GLY A 182 15.33 -9.38 3.87
N ALA A 183 15.52 -10.70 3.71
CA ALA A 183 16.68 -11.40 4.24
C ALA A 183 17.99 -10.94 3.59
N PHE A 184 18.02 -10.75 2.27
CA PHE A 184 19.19 -10.25 1.56
C PHE A 184 19.61 -8.86 2.07
N SER A 185 18.69 -7.89 2.03
CA SER A 185 19.00 -6.52 2.43
C SER A 185 19.34 -6.42 3.93
N GLY A 186 18.54 -7.09 4.76
CA GLY A 186 18.75 -7.18 6.20
C GLY A 186 20.09 -7.82 6.55
N SER A 187 20.45 -8.95 5.93
CA SER A 187 21.70 -9.63 6.25
C SER A 187 22.93 -8.83 5.82
N VAL A 188 22.86 -8.12 4.69
CA VAL A 188 23.96 -7.23 4.25
C VAL A 188 24.21 -6.14 5.30
N ILE A 189 23.18 -5.40 5.71
CA ILE A 189 23.37 -4.31 6.66
C ILE A 189 23.72 -4.82 8.06
N MET A 190 23.11 -5.93 8.51
CA MET A 190 23.42 -6.55 9.80
C MET A 190 24.85 -7.08 9.86
N SER A 191 25.39 -7.58 8.73
CA SER A 191 26.76 -8.06 8.66
C SER A 191 27.75 -6.91 8.81
N VAL A 192 27.50 -5.77 8.15
CA VAL A 192 28.38 -4.60 8.24
C VAL A 192 28.28 -3.90 9.59
N VAL A 193 27.06 -3.70 10.10
CA VAL A 193 26.82 -2.92 11.32
C VAL A 193 27.10 -3.77 12.56
N PHE A 194 26.56 -4.99 12.64
CA PHE A 194 26.57 -5.83 13.85
C PHE A 194 27.44 -7.09 13.76
N GLY A 195 28.08 -7.34 12.60
CA GLY A 195 28.98 -8.49 12.42
C GLY A 195 28.26 -9.83 12.40
N ARG A 196 26.96 -9.84 12.10
CA ARG A 196 26.13 -11.06 12.04
C ARG A 196 25.30 -11.10 10.77
N ARG A 197 25.09 -12.31 10.24
CA ARG A 197 24.11 -12.56 9.18
C ARG A 197 22.70 -12.67 9.76
N ALA A 198 21.70 -12.38 8.94
CA ALA A 198 20.29 -12.59 9.23
C ALA A 198 19.67 -13.51 8.16
N GLY A 199 18.85 -14.47 8.58
CA GLY A 199 18.15 -15.38 7.67
C GLY A 199 16.73 -14.88 7.37
N VAL A 200 16.03 -15.64 6.52
CA VAL A 200 14.59 -15.43 6.21
C VAL A 200 13.73 -15.47 7.48
N ASP A 201 14.09 -16.34 8.42
CA ASP A 201 13.34 -16.60 9.66
C ASP A 201 13.98 -15.90 10.89
N ASP A 202 14.75 -14.82 10.67
CA ASP A 202 15.39 -14.06 11.76
C ASP A 202 14.36 -13.23 12.54
N ALA A 203 14.07 -13.68 13.77
CA ALA A 203 13.06 -13.05 14.61
C ALA A 203 13.37 -11.58 14.94
N ASN A 204 14.64 -11.21 15.13
CA ASN A 204 14.98 -9.82 15.45
C ASN A 204 14.83 -8.90 14.25
N LEU A 205 15.21 -9.37 13.05
CA LEU A 205 14.98 -8.64 11.81
C LEU A 205 13.48 -8.44 11.56
N SER A 206 12.68 -9.49 11.77
CA SER A 206 11.22 -9.43 11.66
C SER A 206 10.62 -8.43 12.66
N ASP A 207 11.05 -8.47 13.94
CA ASP A 207 10.60 -7.51 14.96
C ASP A 207 10.98 -6.07 14.57
N SER A 208 12.18 -5.87 14.00
CA SER A 208 12.64 -4.56 13.53
C SER A 208 11.80 -4.02 12.38
N LEU A 209 11.43 -4.88 11.43
CA LEU A 209 10.56 -4.50 10.32
C LEU A 209 9.16 -4.15 10.83
N ALA A 210 8.61 -4.94 11.75
CA ALA A 210 7.29 -4.69 12.33
C ALA A 210 7.21 -3.34 13.06
N VAL A 211 8.19 -2.99 13.90
CA VAL A 211 8.21 -1.67 14.58
C VAL A 211 8.44 -0.53 13.59
N SER A 212 9.14 -0.78 12.48
CA SER A 212 9.36 0.21 11.41
C SER A 212 8.07 0.48 10.63
N GLU A 213 7.31 -0.56 10.29
CA GLU A 213 6.01 -0.45 9.61
C GLU A 213 5.01 0.36 10.45
N GLU A 214 4.90 0.04 11.74
CA GLU A 214 4.06 0.82 12.67
C GLU A 214 4.50 2.29 12.75
N PHE A 215 5.81 2.55 12.79
CA PHE A 215 6.33 3.93 12.77
C PHE A 215 5.99 4.67 11.47
N VAL A 216 6.12 4.02 10.31
CA VAL A 216 5.84 4.61 8.99
C VAL A 216 4.38 5.03 8.86
N GLU A 217 3.42 4.30 9.45
CA GLU A 217 2.02 4.71 9.48
C GLU A 217 1.83 6.11 10.09
N TYR A 218 2.61 6.47 11.11
CA TYR A 218 2.52 7.77 11.78
C TYR A 218 3.16 8.92 10.99
N LEU A 219 3.90 8.64 9.93
CA LEU A 219 4.38 9.66 9.00
C LEU A 219 3.29 10.10 8.02
N MET A 220 2.21 9.31 7.88
CA MET A 220 1.15 9.59 6.93
C MET A 220 0.23 10.72 7.41
N PRO A 221 -0.10 11.69 6.53
CA PRO A 221 -1.13 12.68 6.83
C PRO A 221 -2.44 12.00 7.24
N GLY A 222 -3.14 12.59 8.21
CA GLY A 222 -4.35 12.08 8.84
C GLY A 222 -4.18 11.11 10.02
N ARG A 223 -3.02 10.42 10.18
CA ARG A 223 -2.90 9.34 11.18
C ARG A 223 -2.79 9.83 12.63
N ALA A 224 -1.97 10.87 12.86
CA ALA A 224 -1.84 11.51 14.16
C ALA A 224 -2.44 12.92 14.14
N ILE A 225 -3.51 13.13 14.91
CA ILE A 225 -4.15 14.45 15.01
C ILE A 225 -3.21 15.51 15.58
N VAL A 226 -2.27 15.11 16.45
CA VAL A 226 -1.28 16.00 17.04
C VAL A 226 -0.24 16.50 16.05
N ASP A 227 0.00 15.78 14.95
CA ASP A 227 0.91 16.26 13.90
C ASP A 227 0.22 17.28 12.98
N HIS A 228 -1.12 17.24 12.90
CA HIS A 228 -1.92 18.25 12.18
C HIS A 228 -2.10 19.50 13.01
N PHE A 229 -2.22 19.31 14.32
CA PHE A 229 -2.44 20.37 15.30
C PHE A 229 -1.42 20.26 16.44
N PRO A 230 -0.14 20.63 16.20
CA PRO A 230 0.93 20.49 17.20
C PRO A 230 0.64 21.16 18.54
N PHE A 231 -0.15 22.23 18.54
CA PHE A 231 -0.57 22.90 19.77
C PHE A 231 -1.33 21.97 20.74
N LEU A 232 -1.92 20.86 20.27
CA LEU A 232 -2.58 19.85 21.12
C LEU A 232 -1.57 19.13 22.01
N ALA A 233 -0.30 19.02 21.60
CA ALA A 233 0.77 18.44 22.41
C ALA A 233 1.17 19.37 23.58
N ASP A 234 1.04 20.69 23.40
CA ASP A 234 1.38 21.70 24.41
C ASP A 234 0.30 21.85 25.50
N ILE A 235 -0.89 21.29 25.30
CA ILE A 235 -1.99 21.44 26.27
C ILE A 235 -1.75 20.50 27.45
N PRO A 236 -1.66 21.00 28.71
CA PRO A 236 -1.40 20.21 29.90
C PRO A 236 -2.66 19.47 30.38
N TRP A 237 -3.32 18.71 29.50
CA TRP A 237 -4.42 17.84 29.90
C TRP A 237 -3.90 16.60 30.65
N PHE A 238 -4.76 15.98 31.46
CA PHE A 238 -4.45 14.67 32.05
C PHE A 238 -4.13 13.67 30.93
N LYS A 239 -3.07 12.87 31.08
CA LYS A 239 -2.64 11.86 30.09
C LYS A 239 -3.78 10.98 29.58
N SER A 240 -4.81 10.75 30.39
CA SER A 240 -6.03 10.02 30.05
C SER A 240 -6.86 10.62 28.90
N LEU A 241 -6.69 11.91 28.59
CA LEU A 241 -7.33 12.59 27.45
C LEU A 241 -6.43 12.61 26.21
N GLN A 242 -5.23 12.04 26.28
CA GLN A 242 -4.22 12.01 25.23
C GLN A 242 -3.77 10.56 24.96
N PRO A 243 -4.66 9.67 24.48
CA PRO A 243 -4.36 8.24 24.32
C PRO A 243 -3.16 7.96 23.39
N TRP A 244 -2.85 8.88 22.48
CA TRP A 244 -1.66 8.81 21.62
C TRP A 244 -0.34 8.80 22.40
N GLN A 245 -0.30 9.35 23.63
CA GLN A 245 0.90 9.27 24.47
C GLN A 245 1.17 7.83 24.92
N TRP A 246 0.15 7.07 25.29
CA TRP A 246 0.34 5.66 25.70
C TRP A 246 0.84 4.81 24.54
N TYR A 247 0.25 5.02 23.36
CA TYR A 247 0.69 4.33 22.16
C TYR A 247 2.14 4.70 21.79
N GLY A 248 2.47 6.01 21.78
CA GLY A 248 3.82 6.47 21.49
C GLY A 248 4.85 5.95 22.50
N ASP A 249 4.50 5.92 23.79
CA ASP A 249 5.33 5.36 24.86
C ASP A 249 5.56 3.85 24.69
N ASP A 250 4.53 3.10 24.27
CA ASP A 250 4.63 1.66 24.00
C ASP A 250 5.52 1.38 22.77
N LEU A 251 5.25 2.06 21.66
CA LEU A 251 6.02 1.90 20.43
C LEU A 251 7.49 2.29 20.64
N TYR A 252 7.76 3.35 21.42
CA TYR A 252 9.13 3.70 21.83
C TYR A 252 9.82 2.56 22.59
N LYS A 253 9.14 1.96 23.58
CA LYS A 253 9.70 0.87 24.38
C LYS A 253 10.00 -0.37 23.54
N ARG A 254 9.08 -0.73 22.63
CA ARG A 254 9.28 -1.86 21.70
C ARG A 254 10.44 -1.59 20.75
N THR A 255 10.46 -0.43 20.10
CA THR A 255 11.55 0.01 19.21
C THR A 255 12.91 -0.02 19.91
N ARG A 256 13.02 0.62 21.08
CA ARG A 256 14.23 0.61 21.90
C ARG A 256 14.64 -0.81 22.30
N GLY A 257 13.66 -1.66 22.62
CA GLY A 257 13.87 -3.05 23.00
C GLY A 257 14.52 -3.87 21.87
N VAL A 258 14.07 -3.69 20.63
CA VAL A 258 14.67 -4.34 19.44
C VAL A 258 16.12 -3.90 19.26
N TYR A 259 16.38 -2.59 19.23
CA TYR A 259 17.75 -2.08 19.05
C TYR A 259 18.69 -2.52 20.17
N LYS A 260 18.20 -2.48 21.41
CA LYS A 260 18.97 -2.89 22.58
C LYS A 260 19.33 -4.38 22.51
N ARG A 261 18.38 -5.22 22.08
CA ARG A 261 18.61 -6.67 21.94
C ARG A 261 19.74 -6.96 20.97
N GLU A 262 19.80 -6.28 19.82
CA GLU A 262 20.88 -6.46 18.85
C GLU A 262 22.25 -6.04 19.41
N LEU A 263 22.31 -4.91 20.11
CA LEU A 263 23.54 -4.45 20.73
C LEU A 263 24.00 -5.37 21.87
N ASP A 264 23.08 -5.83 22.72
CA ASP A 264 23.40 -6.71 23.83
C ASP A 264 23.90 -8.08 23.31
N GLN A 265 23.30 -8.61 22.25
CA GLN A 265 23.80 -9.82 21.58
C GLN A 265 25.19 -9.63 20.97
N LEU A 266 25.50 -8.45 20.41
CA LEU A 266 26.85 -8.13 19.95
C LEU A 266 27.86 -8.14 21.10
N ARG A 267 27.51 -7.49 22.23
CA ARG A 267 28.35 -7.47 23.44
C ARG A 267 28.59 -8.87 23.98
N GLU A 268 27.57 -9.72 23.99
CA GLU A 268 27.69 -11.12 24.40
C GLU A 268 28.65 -11.90 23.49
N ARG A 269 28.47 -11.81 22.16
CA ARG A 269 29.38 -12.45 21.19
C ARG A 269 30.83 -11.98 21.38
N ARG A 270 31.02 -10.69 21.70
CA ARG A 270 32.34 -10.11 21.96
C ARG A 270 32.96 -10.68 23.24
N ALA A 271 32.20 -10.76 24.33
CA ALA A 271 32.66 -11.36 25.58
C ALA A 271 33.03 -12.85 25.42
N GLN A 272 32.38 -13.56 24.50
CA GLN A 272 32.69 -14.94 24.14
C GLN A 272 33.86 -15.10 23.15
N GLY A 273 34.46 -14.00 22.65
CA GLY A 273 35.51 -14.06 21.62
C GLY A 273 35.03 -14.58 20.25
N LYS A 274 33.72 -14.52 19.98
CA LYS A 274 33.10 -15.00 18.73
C LYS A 274 32.63 -13.87 17.80
N GLN A 275 32.74 -12.62 18.23
CA GLN A 275 32.29 -11.47 17.47
C GLN A 275 33.21 -11.23 16.28
N ARG A 276 32.60 -11.08 15.09
CA ARG A 276 33.31 -10.65 13.89
C ARG A 276 33.52 -9.15 13.91
N ASP A 277 34.57 -8.72 13.23
CA ASP A 277 34.82 -7.31 12.98
C ASP A 277 33.62 -6.70 12.26
N CYS A 278 33.13 -5.59 12.81
CA CYS A 278 32.01 -4.84 12.28
C CYS A 278 32.14 -3.38 12.72
N PHE A 279 31.28 -2.52 12.18
CA PHE A 279 31.33 -1.12 12.54
C PHE A 279 31.07 -0.88 14.03
N MET A 280 30.09 -1.57 14.62
CA MET A 280 29.76 -1.34 16.03
C MET A 280 30.88 -1.78 16.98
N THR A 281 31.68 -2.79 16.64
CA THR A 281 32.86 -3.15 17.44
C THR A 281 33.94 -2.08 17.36
N GLU A 282 34.24 -1.57 16.16
CA GLU A 282 35.23 -0.48 15.98
C GLU A 282 34.79 0.79 16.72
N PHE A 283 33.50 1.11 16.64
CA PHE A 283 32.92 2.27 17.33
C PHE A 283 33.03 2.15 18.85
N LEU A 284 32.72 0.97 19.41
CA LEU A 284 32.85 0.67 20.84
C LEU A 284 34.31 0.65 21.31
N GLU A 285 35.27 0.34 20.43
CA GLU A 285 36.71 0.31 20.76
C GLU A 285 37.32 1.70 20.84
N LYS A 286 36.88 2.62 19.99
CA LYS A 286 37.35 4.01 19.99
C LYS A 286 36.74 4.88 21.09
N GLN A 287 35.92 4.29 21.98
CA GLN A 287 35.17 4.99 23.04
C GLN A 287 34.28 6.14 22.54
N HIS A 288 33.85 6.08 21.27
CA HIS A 288 32.88 7.05 20.73
C HIS A 288 31.49 6.90 21.36
N ASP A 289 31.24 5.84 22.13
CA ASP A 289 30.04 5.72 22.95
C ASP A 289 29.96 6.80 24.03
N SER A 290 31.10 7.32 24.51
CA SER A 290 31.11 8.44 25.47
C SER A 290 30.61 9.77 24.89
N ASP A 291 30.56 9.90 23.56
CA ASP A 291 30.02 11.07 22.85
C ASP A 291 28.48 11.07 22.79
N PHE A 292 27.83 9.93 23.08
CA PHE A 292 26.39 9.74 22.94
C PHE A 292 25.76 9.15 24.21
N THR A 293 24.50 9.46 24.48
CA THR A 293 23.73 8.69 25.46
C THR A 293 23.45 7.28 24.94
N GLU A 294 23.16 6.31 25.83
CA GLU A 294 22.81 4.94 25.40
C GLU A 294 21.68 4.96 24.36
N ASP A 295 20.64 5.77 24.58
CA ASP A 295 19.51 5.83 23.66
C ASP A 295 19.86 6.49 22.32
N GLU A 296 20.66 7.57 22.30
CA GLU A 296 21.13 8.18 21.04
C GLU A 296 21.92 7.15 20.23
N PHE A 297 22.80 6.39 20.89
CA PHE A 297 23.56 5.33 20.25
C PHE A 297 22.67 4.21 19.70
N LEU A 298 21.69 3.74 20.48
CA LEU A 298 20.73 2.72 20.05
C LEU A 298 19.92 3.17 18.83
N PHE A 299 19.42 4.40 18.83
CA PHE A 299 18.65 4.94 17.72
C PHE A 299 19.50 5.18 16.47
N MET A 300 20.75 5.60 16.62
CA MET A 300 21.69 5.71 15.49
C MET A 300 21.97 4.34 14.87
N ALA A 301 22.25 3.31 15.68
CA ALA A 301 22.46 1.94 15.21
C ALA A 301 21.20 1.36 14.54
N GLY A 302 20.04 1.56 15.18
CA GLY A 302 18.74 1.15 14.65
C GLY A 302 18.41 1.82 13.33
N ALA A 303 18.69 3.11 13.18
CA ALA A 303 18.45 3.85 11.95
C ALA A 303 19.27 3.32 10.77
N LEU A 304 20.50 2.84 10.98
CA LEU A 304 21.28 2.17 9.94
C LEU A 304 20.64 0.85 9.51
N MET A 305 20.22 0.05 10.48
CA MET A 305 19.56 -1.24 10.25
C MET A 305 18.26 -1.07 9.47
N GLU A 306 17.37 -0.19 9.92
CA GLU A 306 16.07 0.04 9.29
C GLU A 306 16.21 0.61 7.87
N ALA A 307 17.05 1.64 7.71
CA ALA A 307 17.24 2.29 6.41
C ALA A 307 17.86 1.35 5.38
N GLY A 308 18.82 0.50 5.79
CA GLY A 308 19.48 -0.45 4.89
C GLY A 308 18.63 -1.66 4.52
N THR A 309 17.64 -2.02 5.34
CA THR A 309 16.81 -3.21 5.14
C THR A 309 15.65 -2.94 4.19
N ASP A 310 14.70 -2.08 4.59
CA ASP A 310 13.39 -2.04 3.92
C ASP A 310 13.43 -1.33 2.56
N THR A 311 14.22 -0.26 2.43
CA THR A 311 14.34 0.50 1.17
C THR A 311 14.95 -0.34 0.03
N THR A 312 15.99 -1.11 0.35
CA THR A 312 16.65 -2.02 -0.59
C THR A 312 15.72 -3.18 -0.96
N ARG A 313 15.01 -3.75 0.02
CA ARG A 313 13.99 -4.79 -0.21
C ARG A 313 12.93 -4.30 -1.18
N ALA A 314 12.34 -3.13 -0.92
CA ALA A 314 11.32 -2.54 -1.78
C ALA A 314 11.85 -2.29 -3.20
N SER A 315 13.11 -1.85 -3.34
CA SER A 315 13.73 -1.63 -4.66
C SER A 315 13.91 -2.93 -5.45
N LEU A 316 14.25 -4.03 -4.77
CA LEU A 316 14.32 -5.36 -5.38
C LEU A 316 12.94 -5.88 -5.77
N ASP A 317 11.92 -5.69 -4.92
CA ASP A 317 10.52 -6.00 -5.23
C ASP A 317 10.07 -5.25 -6.50
N GLN A 318 10.43 -3.96 -6.63
CA GLN A 318 10.14 -3.17 -7.83
C GLN A 318 10.86 -3.68 -9.08
N CYS A 319 12.12 -4.11 -8.97
CA CYS A 319 12.84 -4.74 -10.09
C CYS A 319 12.13 -6.01 -10.59
N VAL A 320 11.67 -6.87 -9.68
CA VAL A 320 10.94 -8.11 -10.02
C VAL A 320 9.59 -7.77 -10.65
N ALA A 321 8.84 -6.81 -10.10
CA ALA A 321 7.59 -6.33 -10.67
C ALA A 321 7.77 -5.74 -12.07
N ALA A 322 8.84 -4.96 -12.27
CA ALA A 322 9.20 -4.39 -13.56
C ALA A 322 9.57 -5.48 -14.59
N ALA A 323 10.31 -6.51 -14.18
CA ALA A 323 10.64 -7.65 -15.04
C ALA A 323 9.38 -8.41 -15.50
N ALA A 324 8.39 -8.54 -14.62
CA ALA A 324 7.12 -9.21 -14.92
C ALA A 324 6.24 -8.41 -15.90
N LEU A 325 6.23 -7.07 -15.78
CA LEU A 325 5.39 -6.19 -16.61
C LEU A 325 6.04 -5.80 -17.93
N TRP A 326 7.36 -5.64 -17.95
CA TRP A 326 8.14 -5.19 -19.10
C TRP A 326 9.31 -6.16 -19.34
N PRO A 327 9.06 -7.36 -19.90
CA PRO A 327 10.10 -8.37 -20.04
C PRO A 327 11.19 -8.03 -21.08
N ASP A 328 10.98 -7.02 -21.93
CA ASP A 328 11.88 -6.70 -23.04
C ASP A 328 13.28 -6.25 -22.59
N TRP A 329 13.41 -5.57 -21.46
CA TRP A 329 14.72 -5.19 -20.94
C TRP A 329 15.48 -6.37 -20.33
N ILE A 330 14.78 -7.41 -19.88
CA ILE A 330 15.40 -8.63 -19.34
C ILE A 330 16.16 -9.37 -20.43
N GLU A 331 15.62 -9.46 -21.65
CA GLU A 331 16.30 -10.10 -22.79
C GLU A 331 17.65 -9.44 -23.05
N ARG A 332 17.66 -8.10 -23.13
CA ARG A 332 18.88 -7.30 -23.35
C ARG A 332 19.85 -7.39 -22.18
N ALA A 333 19.34 -7.41 -20.94
CA ALA A 333 20.17 -7.60 -19.76
C ALA A 333 20.82 -9.00 -19.73
N ARG A 334 20.10 -10.03 -20.19
CA ARG A 334 20.63 -11.40 -20.30
C ARG A 334 21.68 -11.52 -21.39
N GLU A 335 21.44 -10.97 -22.58
CA GLU A 335 22.43 -10.92 -23.66
C GLU A 335 23.74 -10.28 -23.17
N GLN A 336 23.65 -9.14 -22.50
CA GLN A 336 24.80 -8.47 -21.89
C GLN A 336 25.51 -9.34 -20.82
N LEU A 337 24.75 -10.07 -20.01
CA LEU A 337 25.33 -10.98 -19.01
C LEU A 337 26.02 -12.18 -19.68
N ASP A 338 25.44 -12.75 -20.75
CA ASP A 338 26.03 -13.85 -21.51
C ASP A 338 27.33 -13.43 -22.20
N GLU A 339 27.42 -12.19 -22.71
CA GLU A 339 28.65 -11.63 -23.28
C GLU A 339 29.77 -11.48 -22.24
N VAL A 340 29.44 -11.07 -21.02
CA VAL A 340 30.44 -10.77 -19.98
C VAL A 340 30.81 -12.00 -19.14
N CYS A 341 29.83 -12.87 -18.87
CA CYS A 341 29.96 -14.00 -17.96
C CYS A 341 30.00 -15.36 -18.68
N GLY A 342 29.93 -15.38 -20.01
CA GLY A 342 29.86 -16.60 -20.81
C GLY A 342 28.43 -17.11 -20.98
N ALA A 343 28.16 -17.78 -22.10
CA ALA A 343 26.82 -18.25 -22.46
C ALA A 343 26.33 -19.34 -21.48
N ASN A 344 25.05 -19.29 -21.11
CA ASN A 344 24.44 -20.21 -20.14
C ASN A 344 25.02 -20.10 -18.72
N ALA A 345 25.44 -18.89 -18.31
CA ALA A 345 25.92 -18.61 -16.96
C ALA A 345 27.12 -19.50 -16.53
N GLU A 346 28.16 -19.59 -17.38
CA GLU A 346 29.41 -20.32 -17.07
C GLU A 346 30.03 -19.90 -15.73
N ARG A 347 29.85 -18.63 -15.36
CA ARG A 347 30.14 -18.09 -14.03
C ARG A 347 29.09 -17.08 -13.60
N LEU A 348 29.02 -16.84 -12.29
CA LEU A 348 28.23 -15.73 -11.75
C LEU A 348 28.95 -14.38 -11.96
N PRO A 349 28.19 -13.27 -12.09
CA PRO A 349 28.76 -11.93 -12.13
C PRO A 349 29.50 -11.57 -10.84
N THR A 350 30.53 -10.77 -10.97
CA THR A 350 31.31 -10.21 -9.86
C THR A 350 31.34 -8.69 -9.94
N ALA A 351 31.78 -8.02 -8.88
CA ALA A 351 31.84 -6.56 -8.88
C ALA A 351 32.83 -5.97 -9.91
N GLN A 352 33.77 -6.78 -10.40
CA GLN A 352 34.72 -6.40 -11.46
C GLN A 352 34.03 -6.29 -12.84
N ASP A 353 32.90 -6.96 -13.02
CA ASP A 353 32.12 -6.96 -14.26
C ASP A 353 31.24 -5.71 -14.39
N MET A 354 30.96 -5.01 -13.29
CA MET A 354 30.06 -3.85 -13.22
C MET A 354 30.29 -2.78 -14.31
N PRO A 355 31.54 -2.41 -14.69
CA PRO A 355 31.77 -1.46 -15.78
C PRO A 355 31.18 -1.91 -17.12
N ASN A 356 31.15 -3.22 -17.37
CA ASN A 356 30.68 -3.85 -18.61
C ASN A 356 29.19 -4.21 -18.57
N LEU A 357 28.45 -3.81 -17.51
CA LEU A 357 27.03 -4.11 -17.35
C LEU A 357 26.13 -2.84 -17.40
N PRO A 358 26.17 -2.02 -18.46
CA PRO A 358 25.43 -0.77 -18.50
C PRO A 358 23.91 -0.91 -18.47
N ILE A 359 23.33 -1.99 -19.00
CA ILE A 359 21.87 -2.22 -18.97
C ILE A 359 21.44 -2.56 -17.54
N VAL A 360 22.22 -3.39 -16.83
CA VAL A 360 21.96 -3.72 -15.42
C VAL A 360 22.07 -2.48 -14.54
N LYS A 361 23.11 -1.66 -14.73
CA LYS A 361 23.24 -0.35 -14.05
C LYS A 361 22.06 0.57 -14.34
N GLY A 362 21.63 0.63 -15.60
CA GLY A 362 20.45 1.38 -16.02
C GLY A 362 19.16 0.88 -15.35
N ALA A 363 19.02 -0.44 -15.18
CA ALA A 363 17.85 -1.06 -14.56
C ALA A 363 17.77 -0.76 -13.06
N VAL A 364 18.91 -0.74 -12.36
CA VAL A 364 18.97 -0.30 -10.95
C VAL A 364 18.55 1.17 -10.81
N LYS A 365 18.99 2.03 -11.73
CA LYS A 365 18.55 3.43 -11.76
C LYS A 365 17.05 3.53 -12.11
N GLU A 366 16.57 2.74 -13.06
CA GLU A 366 15.16 2.75 -13.47
C GLU A 366 14.22 2.23 -12.38
N SER A 367 14.63 1.28 -11.55
CA SER A 367 13.78 0.77 -10.46
C SER A 367 13.46 1.81 -9.39
N VAL A 368 14.44 2.66 -9.07
CA VAL A 368 14.23 3.76 -8.10
C VAL A 368 13.45 4.93 -8.72
N ARG A 369 13.50 5.10 -10.05
CA ARG A 369 12.73 6.12 -10.77
C ARG A 369 11.28 5.69 -10.99
N TRP A 370 11.04 4.51 -11.57
CA TRP A 370 9.75 4.07 -12.12
C TRP A 370 8.64 4.02 -11.07
N LYS A 371 8.94 3.46 -9.90
CA LYS A 371 8.04 3.44 -8.74
C LYS A 371 8.84 3.81 -7.48
N PRO A 372 8.91 5.12 -7.15
CA PRO A 372 9.59 5.60 -5.95
C PRO A 372 9.16 4.86 -4.68
N THR A 373 10.12 4.30 -3.94
CA THR A 373 9.88 3.47 -2.75
C THR A 373 9.86 4.29 -1.45
N ILE A 374 10.64 5.37 -1.39
CA ILE A 374 10.60 6.33 -0.27
C ILE A 374 9.34 7.16 -0.47
N ALA A 375 8.53 7.31 0.60
CA ALA A 375 7.25 8.03 0.68
C ALA A 375 7.05 8.95 -0.52
N GLU A 376 6.05 8.72 -1.36
CA GLU A 376 5.92 9.22 -2.75
C GLU A 376 6.06 10.75 -2.94
N THR A 377 6.11 11.51 -1.85
CA THR A 377 6.37 12.96 -1.73
C THR A 377 7.72 13.31 -1.08
N GLY A 378 8.65 12.37 -0.94
CA GLY A 378 9.86 12.47 -0.11
C GLY A 378 9.57 12.59 1.39
N ILE A 379 10.64 12.72 2.19
CA ILE A 379 10.54 13.09 3.61
C ILE A 379 10.46 14.61 3.72
N PRO A 380 9.39 15.19 4.31
CA PRO A 380 9.20 16.63 4.34
C PRO A 380 10.31 17.39 5.08
N HIS A 381 10.71 18.51 4.48
CA HIS A 381 11.64 19.48 5.04
C HIS A 381 10.91 20.66 5.68
N ALA A 382 11.60 21.42 6.52
CA ALA A 382 11.10 22.68 7.07
C ALA A 382 12.06 23.83 6.75
N LEU A 383 11.51 24.89 6.16
CA LEU A 383 12.26 26.10 5.85
C LEU A 383 12.59 26.87 7.15
N MET A 384 13.87 27.13 7.42
CA MET A 384 14.31 27.73 8.68
C MET A 384 14.16 29.26 8.76
N ARG A 385 14.16 29.96 7.63
CA ARG A 385 14.02 31.42 7.54
C ARG A 385 13.26 31.83 6.28
N ASP A 386 12.63 33.00 6.30
CA ASP A 386 11.93 33.55 5.13
C ASP A 386 12.89 33.55 3.92
N ASP A 387 12.38 33.12 2.76
CA ASP A 387 13.14 33.04 1.50
C ASP A 387 12.34 33.66 0.34
N GLU A 388 13.07 34.09 -0.70
CA GLU A 388 12.49 34.58 -1.95
C GLU A 388 13.03 33.77 -3.14
N PHE A 389 12.11 33.22 -3.93
CA PHE A 389 12.43 32.41 -5.11
C PHE A 389 11.47 32.78 -6.25
N GLU A 390 12.00 33.21 -7.40
CA GLU A 390 11.22 33.60 -8.59
C GLU A 390 10.08 34.60 -8.31
N GLY A 391 10.30 35.53 -7.37
CA GLY A 391 9.31 36.54 -6.96
C GLY A 391 8.23 36.01 -6.00
N TYR A 392 8.30 34.74 -5.58
CA TYR A 392 7.54 34.18 -4.48
C TYR A 392 8.24 34.43 -3.15
N LYS A 393 7.49 34.85 -2.14
CA LYS A 393 7.99 35.09 -0.78
C LYS A 393 7.46 33.99 0.13
N ILE A 394 8.36 33.09 0.53
CA ILE A 394 8.04 31.87 1.29
C ILE A 394 8.43 32.09 2.75
N PRO A 395 7.50 31.98 3.71
CA PRO A 395 7.80 32.20 5.11
C PRO A 395 8.56 31.03 5.74
N ALA A 396 9.37 31.34 6.76
CA ALA A 396 9.92 30.37 7.69
C ALA A 396 8.81 29.47 8.27
N GLY A 397 9.12 28.20 8.51
CA GLY A 397 8.18 27.18 8.96
C GLY A 397 7.31 26.59 7.86
N THR A 398 7.45 27.02 6.61
CA THR A 398 6.83 26.32 5.47
C THR A 398 7.45 24.93 5.34
N ILE A 399 6.59 23.91 5.24
CA ILE A 399 7.01 22.54 4.98
C ILE A 399 7.26 22.42 3.48
N VAL A 400 8.38 21.84 3.10
CA VAL A 400 8.82 21.75 1.70
C VAL A 400 9.06 20.30 1.36
N THR A 401 8.41 19.81 0.32
CA THR A 401 8.45 18.41 -0.04
C THR A 401 8.55 18.28 -1.55
N TYR A 402 9.28 17.30 -2.05
CA TYR A 402 9.42 17.07 -3.48
C TYR A 402 8.52 15.92 -3.90
N ASN A 403 7.64 16.16 -4.85
CA ASN A 403 6.68 15.20 -5.33
C ASN A 403 7.36 14.18 -6.25
N GLN A 404 8.07 13.23 -5.64
CA GLN A 404 8.89 12.26 -6.37
C GLN A 404 8.04 11.45 -7.35
N TRP A 405 6.81 11.08 -6.98
CA TRP A 405 5.90 10.40 -7.89
C TRP A 405 5.53 11.25 -9.10
N ALA A 406 5.17 12.52 -8.90
CA ALA A 406 4.84 13.40 -10.02
C ALA A 406 6.04 13.67 -10.94
N ILE A 407 7.23 13.85 -10.37
CA ILE A 407 8.47 14.04 -11.15
C ILE A 407 8.79 12.78 -11.96
N ALA A 408 8.78 11.61 -11.31
CA ALA A 408 9.01 10.33 -11.96
C ALA A 408 8.02 10.06 -13.09
N ASN A 409 6.76 10.47 -12.92
CA ASN A 409 5.69 10.26 -13.89
C ASN A 409 5.45 11.47 -14.82
N SER A 410 6.33 12.48 -14.80
CA SER A 410 6.19 13.66 -15.66
C SER A 410 6.70 13.40 -17.06
N THR A 411 5.89 13.68 -18.07
CA THR A 411 6.31 13.62 -19.49
C THR A 411 7.29 14.72 -19.87
N ASP A 412 7.39 15.79 -19.05
CA ASP A 412 8.36 16.87 -19.26
C ASP A 412 9.76 16.48 -18.75
N GLU A 413 9.85 15.52 -17.82
CA GLU A 413 11.10 15.04 -17.22
C GLU A 413 11.55 13.70 -17.84
N TYR A 414 10.61 12.80 -18.17
CA TYR A 414 10.91 11.47 -18.68
C TYR A 414 10.02 11.09 -19.87
N GLU A 415 10.64 10.65 -20.97
CA GLU A 415 9.92 10.04 -22.10
C GLU A 415 9.35 8.66 -21.69
N GLN A 416 8.07 8.43 -22.00
CA GLN A 416 7.33 7.20 -21.64
C GLN A 416 7.52 6.82 -20.15
N PRO A 417 7.10 7.67 -19.21
CA PRO A 417 7.48 7.55 -17.81
C PRO A 417 6.95 6.29 -17.13
N GLU A 418 5.83 5.74 -17.62
CA GLU A 418 5.19 4.53 -17.10
C GLU A 418 5.87 3.22 -17.57
N ARG A 419 6.69 3.29 -18.62
CA ARG A 419 7.46 2.14 -19.12
C ARG A 419 8.75 2.03 -18.32
N PHE A 420 9.06 0.82 -17.86
CA PHE A 420 10.37 0.52 -17.31
C PHE A 420 11.39 0.44 -18.45
N TRP A 421 12.23 1.45 -18.56
CA TRP A 421 13.16 1.62 -19.69
C TRP A 421 14.58 1.97 -19.20
N PRO A 422 15.42 0.96 -18.87
CA PRO A 422 16.77 1.14 -18.34
C PRO A 422 17.70 2.05 -19.17
N GLU A 423 17.56 2.00 -20.49
CA GLU A 423 18.44 2.67 -21.44
C GLU A 423 18.40 4.20 -21.30
N ARG A 424 17.34 4.76 -20.70
CA ARG A 424 17.25 6.21 -20.41
C ARG A 424 18.38 6.71 -19.51
N PHE A 425 18.96 5.82 -18.71
CA PHE A 425 20.04 6.14 -17.78
C PHE A 425 21.43 5.80 -18.32
N ILE A 426 21.54 5.25 -19.54
CA ILE A 426 22.83 4.97 -20.19
C ILE A 426 23.35 6.27 -20.79
N ASN A 427 23.94 7.08 -19.92
CA ASN A 427 24.53 8.38 -20.24
C ASN A 427 25.79 8.61 -19.38
N GLU A 428 26.36 9.82 -19.43
CA GLU A 428 27.56 10.20 -18.66
C GLU A 428 27.42 10.17 -17.13
N ASP A 429 26.19 10.03 -16.64
CA ASP A 429 25.85 9.90 -15.22
C ASP A 429 25.44 8.47 -14.86
N LEU A 430 25.55 7.48 -15.76
CA LEU A 430 25.28 6.07 -15.47
C LEU A 430 26.10 5.59 -14.26
N ASP A 431 27.39 5.93 -14.25
CA ASP A 431 28.30 5.68 -13.15
C ASP A 431 28.19 6.76 -12.06
N LYS A 432 27.01 7.34 -11.84
CA LYS A 432 26.66 8.22 -10.72
C LYS A 432 25.19 7.92 -10.27
N PRO A 433 24.93 7.05 -9.28
CA PRO A 433 23.63 6.50 -8.92
C PRO A 433 22.77 7.54 -8.24
N ALA A 434 23.40 8.46 -7.48
CA ALA A 434 22.70 9.61 -6.93
C ALA A 434 22.36 10.67 -7.98
N LYS A 435 23.07 10.74 -9.11
CA LYS A 435 22.79 11.74 -10.14
C LYS A 435 21.64 11.30 -11.05
N GLY A 436 20.69 12.21 -11.25
CA GLY A 436 19.44 11.93 -11.96
C GLY A 436 18.35 11.35 -11.07
N HIS A 437 18.60 11.20 -9.76
CA HIS A 437 17.67 10.58 -8.82
C HIS A 437 17.45 11.45 -7.58
N LEU A 438 16.22 11.94 -7.43
CA LEU A 438 15.83 12.74 -6.26
C LEU A 438 15.69 11.90 -4.98
N GLY A 439 15.38 10.60 -5.12
CA GLY A 439 15.28 9.67 -4.00
C GLY A 439 16.60 9.44 -3.25
N PHE A 440 17.75 9.71 -3.89
CA PHE A 440 19.07 9.68 -3.24
C PHE A 440 19.58 11.08 -2.83
N GLY A 441 19.18 12.13 -3.56
CA GLY A 441 19.81 13.45 -3.50
C GLY A 441 19.10 14.55 -2.70
N ALA A 442 17.81 14.45 -2.38
CA ALA A 442 17.08 15.61 -1.84
C ALA A 442 17.36 15.96 -0.37
N VAL A 443 18.01 15.06 0.39
CA VAL A 443 18.99 15.37 1.45
C VAL A 443 19.79 14.10 1.61
N TYR A 444 21.05 14.14 1.13
CA TYR A 444 22.04 13.06 1.10
C TYR A 444 21.58 11.85 1.93
N CYS A 445 20.86 10.93 1.29
CA CYS A 445 20.50 9.65 1.89
C CYS A 445 21.38 8.64 1.17
N PHE A 446 22.40 8.18 1.90
CA PHE A 446 23.27 7.03 1.61
C PHE A 446 23.87 6.98 0.20
N ASP A 447 25.17 7.28 0.13
CA ASP A 447 25.98 7.19 -1.08
C ASP A 447 26.02 5.75 -1.61
N VAL A 448 25.11 5.44 -2.53
CA VAL A 448 25.34 4.38 -3.53
C VAL A 448 26.09 5.07 -4.67
N LEU A 449 27.39 4.82 -4.85
CA LEU A 449 28.21 5.50 -5.88
C LEU A 449 29.19 4.56 -6.64
N PRO A 450 29.61 4.92 -7.87
CA PRO A 450 30.35 4.13 -8.87
C PRO A 450 31.63 4.84 -9.31
N VAL A 451 32.29 4.23 -10.30
CA VAL A 451 33.69 4.44 -10.68
C VAL A 451 33.82 5.36 -11.90
N PRO A 452 34.84 6.24 -11.99
CA PRO A 452 35.10 7.02 -13.19
C PRO A 452 36.01 6.31 -14.21
N GLY A 453 35.62 6.34 -15.48
CA GLY A 453 36.51 6.60 -16.62
C GLY A 453 36.86 5.45 -17.55
N ALA A 454 36.27 5.43 -18.76
CA ALA A 454 36.95 5.17 -20.03
C ALA A 454 36.02 5.53 -21.21
N LYS A 455 36.48 6.38 -22.13
CA LYS A 455 35.82 6.67 -23.41
C LYS A 455 36.13 5.55 -24.40
N ILE A 456 35.12 4.92 -24.99
CA ILE A 456 35.27 4.21 -26.27
C ILE A 456 34.08 4.55 -27.15
N ASP A 457 34.39 5.23 -28.24
CA ASP A 457 33.55 5.48 -29.41
C ASP A 457 33.40 4.17 -30.21
N THR A 458 32.19 3.86 -30.70
CA THR A 458 32.05 3.24 -32.03
C THR A 458 30.60 3.28 -32.50
N SER A 459 30.41 4.11 -33.52
CA SER A 459 29.35 4.06 -34.51
C SER A 459 29.07 2.66 -35.06
N GLN A 460 27.77 2.33 -35.21
CA GLN A 460 27.10 1.62 -36.31
C GLN A 460 26.02 0.65 -35.80
N SER A 461 24.77 1.07 -35.97
CA SER A 461 23.60 0.18 -35.91
C SER A 461 23.55 -0.71 -37.15
N PRO A 462 23.04 -1.95 -37.03
CA PRO A 462 22.07 -2.41 -38.03
C PRO A 462 20.80 -3.02 -37.40
N LYS A 463 19.71 -2.81 -38.15
CA LYS A 463 18.37 -3.39 -38.01
C LYS A 463 18.34 -4.88 -38.44
N VAL A 464 17.17 -5.53 -38.24
CA VAL A 464 16.61 -6.72 -38.94
C VAL A 464 16.91 -8.04 -38.18
N THR A 465 16.01 -9.00 -37.85
CA THR A 465 14.58 -9.32 -38.09
C THR A 465 14.13 -10.45 -37.12
N LYS A 466 12.84 -10.43 -36.73
CA LYS A 466 11.91 -11.55 -36.48
C LYS A 466 12.38 -13.02 -36.68
N TYR A 467 12.20 -13.89 -35.65
CA TYR A 467 11.21 -15.00 -35.52
C TYR A 467 11.65 -16.11 -34.52
N GLY A 468 10.93 -16.23 -33.38
CA GLY A 468 10.54 -17.46 -32.65
C GLY A 468 11.55 -18.21 -31.73
N PRO A 469 11.11 -19.07 -30.78
CA PRO A 469 9.73 -19.38 -30.34
C PRO A 469 9.42 -19.02 -28.86
N SER A 470 8.14 -18.70 -28.65
CA SER A 470 7.32 -18.64 -27.42
C SER A 470 7.87 -19.21 -26.10
N PHE A 471 7.89 -18.38 -25.04
CA PHE A 471 8.02 -18.79 -23.64
C PHE A 471 6.65 -18.83 -22.92
N GLN A 472 6.42 -19.89 -22.14
CA GLN A 472 5.23 -20.09 -21.30
C GLN A 472 5.42 -19.44 -19.92
N VAL A 473 4.43 -18.67 -19.45
CA VAL A 473 4.38 -18.14 -18.08
C VAL A 473 3.47 -19.02 -17.21
N LYS A 474 3.97 -19.48 -16.07
CA LYS A 474 3.25 -20.28 -15.07
C LYS A 474 2.83 -19.39 -13.90
N ILE A 475 1.54 -19.32 -13.58
CA ILE A 475 1.02 -18.57 -12.43
C ILE A 475 0.59 -19.55 -11.34
N LYS A 476 1.13 -19.38 -10.13
CA LYS A 476 0.78 -20.15 -8.94
C LYS A 476 0.03 -19.24 -7.96
N VAL A 477 -1.19 -19.63 -7.56
CA VAL A 477 -1.99 -18.88 -6.57
C VAL A 477 -2.02 -19.68 -5.28
N ARG A 478 -1.54 -19.10 -4.17
CA ARG A 478 -1.71 -19.66 -2.81
C ARG A 478 -2.47 -18.67 -1.93
N ASN A 479 -3.48 -19.16 -1.21
CA ASN A 479 -4.25 -18.41 -0.22
C ASN A 479 -3.99 -19.02 1.17
N TRP A 480 -3.70 -18.16 2.16
CA TRP A 480 -3.04 -18.51 3.42
C TRP A 480 -4.01 -18.94 4.55
N ALA A 481 -5.32 -18.89 4.32
CA ALA A 481 -6.30 -19.07 5.39
C ALA A 481 -6.69 -20.53 5.73
N LEU A 482 -6.31 -21.55 4.94
CA LEU A 482 -6.91 -22.90 5.09
C LEU A 482 -5.96 -24.12 4.99
N GLY A 483 -4.64 -23.94 4.89
CA GLY A 483 -3.67 -25.05 5.03
C GLY A 483 -3.94 -26.28 4.13
N ILE A 484 -4.01 -26.10 2.81
CA ILE A 484 -4.15 -27.18 1.82
C ILE A 484 -2.86 -27.30 0.98
N PRO A 485 -2.32 -28.51 0.69
CA PRO A 485 -1.19 -28.71 -0.22
C PRO A 485 -1.61 -28.84 -1.70
N ASP A 486 -0.83 -28.20 -2.59
CA ASP A 486 -0.50 -28.42 -4.03
C ASP A 486 -1.60 -28.84 -5.05
N THR A 487 -1.61 -28.49 -6.34
CA THR A 487 -0.99 -27.54 -7.29
C THR A 487 -1.81 -27.68 -8.58
N TRP A 488 -2.08 -26.60 -9.34
CA TRP A 488 -2.56 -26.73 -10.74
C TRP A 488 -1.80 -25.75 -11.65
N GLU A 489 -1.36 -26.24 -12.81
CA GLU A 489 -0.60 -25.50 -13.83
C GLU A 489 -1.50 -25.12 -15.01
N ILE A 490 -1.41 -23.88 -15.48
CA ILE A 490 -1.96 -23.43 -16.77
C ILE A 490 -0.85 -22.71 -17.52
N THR A 491 -0.71 -23.02 -18.82
CA THR A 491 0.25 -22.41 -19.73
C THR A 491 -0.49 -21.56 -20.75
N THR A 492 -0.19 -20.26 -20.83
CA THR A 492 -0.80 -19.34 -21.79
C THR A 492 0.23 -18.93 -22.84
N ALA A 493 0.08 -19.45 -24.06
CA ALA A 493 0.71 -18.89 -25.24
C ALA A 493 -0.32 -17.99 -25.95
N ASP A 494 0.12 -16.79 -26.35
CA ASP A 494 -0.61 -15.74 -27.08
C ASP A 494 -1.63 -14.90 -26.28
N LEU A 495 -1.14 -13.81 -25.66
CA LEU A 495 -1.99 -12.78 -25.04
C LEU A 495 -1.88 -11.45 -25.80
N ARG A 496 -2.79 -11.28 -26.77
CA ARG A 496 -3.37 -9.95 -27.07
C ARG A 496 -4.77 -9.95 -26.44
N THR A 497 -5.07 -8.90 -25.68
CA THR A 497 -6.37 -8.55 -25.08
C THR A 497 -7.10 -9.59 -24.21
N PHE A 498 -7.35 -9.25 -22.93
CA PHE A 498 -8.03 -10.09 -21.92
C PHE A 498 -9.41 -10.66 -22.30
N ASN A 499 -10.11 -10.08 -23.29
CA ASN A 499 -11.38 -10.64 -23.81
C ASN A 499 -11.17 -11.90 -24.64
N ASP A 500 -9.98 -12.08 -25.23
CA ASP A 500 -9.65 -13.19 -26.12
C ASP A 500 -9.42 -14.49 -25.33
N VAL A 501 -8.91 -14.41 -24.09
CA VAL A 501 -8.80 -15.56 -23.15
C VAL A 501 -10.17 -16.13 -22.80
N ARG A 502 -11.15 -15.26 -22.53
CA ARG A 502 -12.52 -15.68 -22.21
C ARG A 502 -13.23 -16.31 -23.41
N TYR A 503 -12.87 -15.91 -24.62
CA TYR A 503 -13.37 -16.48 -25.86
C TYR A 503 -12.74 -17.85 -26.15
N ILE A 504 -11.43 -17.99 -25.95
CA ILE A 504 -10.68 -19.25 -26.11
C ILE A 504 -11.13 -20.31 -25.10
N LEU A 505 -11.40 -19.92 -23.84
CA LEU A 505 -11.91 -20.85 -22.81
C LEU A 505 -13.34 -21.36 -23.09
N LYS A 506 -14.10 -20.70 -23.97
CA LYS A 506 -15.46 -21.11 -24.37
C LYS A 506 -15.48 -22.11 -25.54
N SER A 507 -14.39 -22.25 -26.29
CA SER A 507 -14.38 -23.01 -27.55
C SER A 507 -14.18 -24.53 -27.43
N GLU A 508 -13.78 -25.07 -26.27
CA GLU A 508 -13.62 -26.53 -26.08
C GLU A 508 -14.12 -27.00 -24.69
N PRO A 509 -15.08 -27.93 -24.61
CA PRO A 509 -15.69 -28.35 -23.35
C PRO A 509 -14.96 -29.55 -22.74
N ASP A 510 -13.83 -29.32 -22.06
CA ASP A 510 -13.17 -30.34 -21.23
C ASP A 510 -13.04 -29.89 -19.75
N ALA A 511 -12.87 -30.82 -18.82
CA ALA A 511 -12.79 -30.55 -17.38
C ALA A 511 -11.68 -29.55 -17.01
N SER A 512 -10.57 -29.55 -17.75
CA SER A 512 -9.48 -28.57 -17.61
C SER A 512 -9.93 -27.14 -17.96
N HIS A 513 -10.86 -26.97 -18.89
CA HIS A 513 -11.44 -25.67 -19.25
C HIS A 513 -12.41 -25.15 -18.19
N ALA A 514 -13.17 -26.04 -17.55
CA ALA A 514 -14.06 -25.68 -16.44
C ALA A 514 -13.25 -25.18 -15.23
N LEU A 515 -12.11 -25.80 -14.95
CA LEU A 515 -11.23 -25.38 -13.86
C LEU A 515 -10.50 -24.07 -14.17
N ALA A 516 -9.96 -23.91 -15.39
CA ALA A 516 -9.36 -22.65 -15.83
C ALA A 516 -10.38 -21.50 -15.80
N SER A 517 -11.62 -21.76 -16.24
CA SER A 517 -12.72 -20.81 -16.15
C SER A 517 -13.06 -20.47 -14.70
N PHE A 518 -13.10 -21.47 -13.81
CA PHE A 518 -13.33 -21.23 -12.39
C PHE A 518 -12.29 -20.28 -11.78
N TYR A 519 -10.99 -20.52 -12.00
CA TYR A 519 -9.94 -19.66 -11.44
C TYR A 519 -9.95 -18.25 -12.03
N PHE A 520 -10.23 -18.13 -13.34
CA PHE A 520 -10.40 -16.84 -13.98
C PHE A 520 -11.57 -16.05 -13.37
N GLU A 521 -12.74 -16.68 -13.27
CA GLU A 521 -13.95 -16.04 -12.74
C GLU A 521 -13.79 -15.72 -11.24
N TYR A 522 -13.05 -16.52 -10.48
CA TYR A 522 -12.72 -16.24 -9.08
C TYR A 522 -11.74 -15.07 -8.92
N SER A 523 -10.74 -14.94 -9.80
CA SER A 523 -9.84 -13.79 -9.82
C SER A 523 -10.57 -12.48 -10.13
N GLU A 524 -11.44 -12.48 -11.15
CA GLU A 524 -12.27 -11.33 -11.52
C GLU A 524 -13.29 -10.97 -10.44
N PHE A 525 -13.83 -11.98 -9.74
CA PHE A 525 -14.66 -11.78 -8.56
C PHE A 525 -13.89 -11.05 -7.45
N CYS A 526 -12.70 -11.52 -7.07
CA CYS A 526 -11.86 -10.89 -6.04
C CYS A 526 -11.45 -9.45 -6.40
N ALA A 527 -11.20 -9.18 -7.68
CA ALA A 527 -10.90 -7.82 -8.16
C ALA A 527 -12.11 -6.87 -8.08
N SER A 528 -13.33 -7.42 -8.03
CA SER A 528 -14.58 -6.65 -8.07
C SER A 528 -15.29 -6.56 -6.70
N ALA A 529 -15.02 -7.49 -5.78
CA ALA A 529 -15.67 -7.60 -4.48
C ALA A 529 -14.76 -7.07 -3.34
N PRO A 530 -15.24 -6.17 -2.46
CA PRO A 530 -14.48 -5.67 -1.32
C PRO A 530 -14.50 -6.69 -0.17
N MET A 531 -13.80 -7.81 -0.35
CA MET A 531 -13.82 -8.96 0.57
C MET A 531 -13.53 -8.61 2.04
N PRO A 532 -12.56 -7.74 2.38
CA PRO A 532 -12.33 -7.35 3.77
C PRO A 532 -13.57 -6.73 4.44
N MET A 533 -14.37 -5.97 3.70
CA MET A 533 -15.60 -5.35 4.21
C MET A 533 -16.73 -6.36 4.33
N VAL A 534 -16.84 -7.28 3.36
CA VAL A 534 -17.82 -8.39 3.40
C VAL A 534 -17.56 -9.29 4.61
N ASP A 535 -16.29 -9.57 4.91
CA ASP A 535 -15.89 -10.38 6.06
C ASP A 535 -16.09 -9.63 7.40
N ALA A 536 -15.84 -8.32 7.44
CA ALA A 536 -16.11 -7.48 8.61
C ALA A 536 -17.61 -7.39 8.98
N LEU A 537 -18.50 -7.50 7.99
CA LEU A 537 -19.96 -7.55 8.20
C LEU A 537 -20.41 -8.84 8.90
N LEU A 538 -19.61 -9.92 8.85
CA LEU A 538 -19.96 -11.24 9.39
C LEU A 538 -19.53 -11.46 10.84
N GLY A 539 -19.00 -10.43 11.52
CA GLY A 539 -18.88 -10.41 12.97
C GLY A 539 -17.55 -10.89 13.56
N ASN A 540 -16.46 -10.89 12.78
CA ASN A 540 -15.10 -11.08 13.33
C ASN A 540 -14.50 -9.80 13.93
N GLU A 541 -15.19 -8.66 13.82
CA GLU A 541 -14.75 -7.37 14.34
C GLU A 541 -15.82 -6.69 15.22
N SER A 542 -15.41 -5.59 15.88
CA SER A 542 -16.26 -4.81 16.77
C SER A 542 -17.55 -4.33 16.09
N TYR A 543 -18.62 -4.15 16.88
CA TYR A 543 -19.92 -3.61 16.40
C TYR A 543 -19.77 -2.33 15.56
N TRP A 544 -18.81 -1.48 15.91
CA TRP A 544 -18.52 -0.23 15.18
C TRP A 544 -17.88 -0.48 13.82
N SER A 545 -16.95 -1.43 13.72
CA SER A 545 -16.37 -1.89 12.45
C SER A 545 -17.44 -2.46 11.52
N SER A 546 -18.36 -3.28 12.04
CA SER A 546 -19.45 -3.85 11.23
C SER A 546 -20.42 -2.77 10.75
N ARG A 547 -20.65 -1.71 11.52
CA ARG A 547 -21.50 -0.57 11.12
C ARG A 547 -20.86 0.26 10.01
N GLU A 548 -19.56 0.55 10.10
CA GLU A 548 -18.80 1.25 9.07
C GLU A 548 -18.70 0.43 7.78
N ALA A 549 -18.42 -0.88 7.91
CA ALA A 549 -18.42 -1.81 6.79
C ALA A 549 -19.80 -1.88 6.10
N PHE A 550 -20.89 -1.85 6.86
CA PHE A 550 -22.24 -1.83 6.29
C PHE A 550 -22.51 -0.58 5.44
N GLU A 551 -22.11 0.61 5.90
CA GLU A 551 -22.30 1.85 5.13
C GLU A 551 -21.49 1.86 3.82
N GLN A 552 -20.30 1.26 3.82
CA GLN A 552 -19.45 1.14 2.63
C GLN A 552 -19.94 0.04 1.67
N LEU A 553 -20.40 -1.10 2.19
CA LEU A 553 -21.02 -2.13 1.36
C LEU A 553 -22.33 -1.64 0.73
N ARG A 554 -23.06 -0.76 1.42
CA ARG A 554 -24.25 -0.08 0.91
C ARG A 554 -23.93 0.82 -0.29
N SER A 555 -22.82 1.58 -0.25
CA SER A 555 -22.41 2.41 -1.38
C SER A 555 -21.87 1.56 -2.53
N TRP A 556 -21.13 0.49 -2.22
CA TRP A 556 -20.63 -0.47 -3.20
C TRP A 556 -21.74 -1.18 -3.96
N ALA A 557 -22.80 -1.65 -3.29
CA ALA A 557 -23.85 -2.45 -3.90
C ALA A 557 -24.60 -1.77 -5.08
N GLY A 558 -24.59 -0.42 -5.15
CA GLY A 558 -25.14 0.34 -6.28
C GLY A 558 -24.22 0.46 -7.50
N THR A 559 -22.94 0.11 -7.37
CA THR A 559 -21.91 0.33 -8.39
C THR A 559 -21.91 -0.72 -9.51
N GLN A 560 -21.26 -0.39 -10.62
CA GLN A 560 -20.94 -1.35 -11.68
C GLN A 560 -20.03 -2.48 -11.18
N GLN A 561 -19.13 -2.18 -10.23
CA GLN A 561 -18.22 -3.16 -9.63
C GLN A 561 -18.99 -4.23 -8.86
N ALA A 562 -20.02 -3.86 -8.09
CA ALA A 562 -20.89 -4.83 -7.43
C ALA A 562 -21.65 -5.74 -8.40
N ARG A 563 -22.10 -5.19 -9.54
CA ARG A 563 -22.75 -6.00 -10.59
C ARG A 563 -21.77 -6.95 -11.28
N ARG A 564 -20.51 -6.52 -11.49
CA ARG A 564 -19.42 -7.39 -11.96
C ARG A 564 -19.14 -8.52 -10.97
N ALA A 565 -18.96 -8.20 -9.69
CA ALA A 565 -18.76 -9.20 -8.64
C ALA A 565 -19.92 -10.21 -8.57
N THR A 566 -21.16 -9.72 -8.70
CA THR A 566 -22.37 -10.55 -8.75
C THR A 566 -22.40 -11.46 -9.98
N TRP A 567 -22.02 -10.95 -11.16
CA TRP A 567 -21.89 -11.77 -12.37
C TRP A 567 -20.85 -12.87 -12.21
N HIS A 568 -19.62 -12.51 -11.78
CA HIS A 568 -18.53 -13.47 -11.58
C HIS A 568 -18.87 -14.50 -10.49
N SER A 569 -19.60 -14.09 -9.45
CA SER A 569 -20.17 -15.01 -8.45
C SER A 569 -21.06 -16.09 -9.09
N GLY A 570 -21.93 -15.71 -10.03
CA GLY A 570 -22.75 -16.66 -10.79
C GLY A 570 -21.92 -17.60 -11.67
N GLN A 571 -20.89 -17.07 -12.33
CA GLN A 571 -19.99 -17.87 -13.17
C GLN A 571 -19.12 -18.84 -12.36
N ILE A 572 -18.73 -18.49 -11.12
CA ILE A 572 -18.08 -19.40 -10.17
C ILE A 572 -18.98 -20.61 -9.88
N PHE A 573 -20.25 -20.39 -9.57
CA PHE A 573 -21.20 -21.49 -9.35
C PHE A 573 -21.38 -22.35 -10.61
N ARG A 574 -21.44 -21.72 -11.80
CA ARG A 574 -21.52 -22.42 -13.08
C ARG A 574 -20.28 -23.31 -13.28
N ALA A 575 -19.09 -22.77 -13.07
CA ALA A 575 -17.84 -23.47 -13.29
C ALA A 575 -17.68 -24.66 -12.32
N VAL A 576 -18.01 -24.48 -11.03
CA VAL A 576 -17.96 -25.57 -10.03
C VAL A 576 -18.93 -26.70 -10.35
N ARG A 577 -20.12 -26.40 -10.90
CA ARG A 577 -21.08 -27.43 -11.33
C ARG A 577 -20.55 -28.30 -12.47
N LEU A 578 -19.71 -27.73 -13.33
CA LEU A 578 -19.09 -28.44 -14.45
C LEU A 578 -17.86 -29.27 -14.02
N LEU A 579 -17.33 -29.06 -12.80
CA LEU A 579 -16.25 -29.88 -12.24
C LEU A 579 -16.77 -31.24 -11.76
N SER A 580 -15.99 -32.29 -12.03
CA SER A 580 -16.26 -33.63 -11.51
C SER A 580 -16.10 -33.67 -9.98
N PRO A 581 -16.83 -34.53 -9.24
CA PRO A 581 -16.69 -34.62 -7.79
C PRO A 581 -15.28 -34.92 -7.28
N LYS A 582 -14.41 -35.52 -8.11
CA LYS A 582 -13.01 -35.81 -7.76
C LYS A 582 -12.10 -34.59 -7.87
N ASP A 583 -12.46 -33.60 -8.69
CA ASP A 583 -11.67 -32.39 -8.94
C ASP A 583 -12.10 -31.21 -8.04
N ARG A 584 -13.21 -31.38 -7.30
CA ARG A 584 -13.70 -30.40 -6.32
C ARG A 584 -12.86 -30.45 -5.05
N ALA A 585 -11.76 -29.70 -5.03
CA ALA A 585 -10.98 -29.42 -3.81
C ALA A 585 -11.69 -28.45 -2.85
N ASP A 586 -11.29 -28.42 -1.58
CA ASP A 586 -11.85 -27.55 -0.52
C ASP A 586 -11.87 -26.05 -0.89
N PHE A 587 -10.90 -25.61 -1.71
CA PHE A 587 -10.83 -24.25 -2.24
C PHE A 587 -12.05 -23.84 -3.07
N HIS A 588 -12.66 -24.76 -3.82
CA HIS A 588 -13.88 -24.48 -4.58
C HIS A 588 -15.07 -24.20 -3.66
N GLY A 589 -15.14 -24.90 -2.53
CA GLY A 589 -16.11 -24.63 -1.48
C GLY A 589 -15.90 -23.24 -0.87
N PHE A 590 -14.65 -22.85 -0.63
CA PHE A 590 -14.30 -21.51 -0.13
C PHE A 590 -14.65 -20.39 -1.13
N ALA A 591 -14.34 -20.58 -2.42
CA ALA A 591 -14.68 -19.60 -3.45
C ALA A 591 -16.20 -19.43 -3.62
N CYS A 592 -16.94 -20.55 -3.63
CA CYS A 592 -18.41 -20.54 -3.61
C CYS A 592 -18.96 -19.84 -2.36
N TYR A 593 -18.30 -19.98 -1.21
CA TYR A 593 -18.66 -19.31 0.03
C TYR A 593 -18.50 -17.78 -0.10
N GLN A 594 -17.35 -17.30 -0.56
CA GLN A 594 -17.12 -15.86 -0.75
C GLN A 594 -18.06 -15.26 -1.81
N ALA A 595 -18.25 -15.96 -2.94
CA ALA A 595 -19.22 -15.59 -3.97
C ALA A 595 -20.64 -15.47 -3.38
N MET A 596 -21.05 -16.42 -2.53
CA MET A 596 -22.35 -16.38 -1.88
C MET A 596 -22.49 -15.18 -0.93
N LEU A 597 -21.47 -14.88 -0.14
CA LEU A 597 -21.50 -13.72 0.76
C LEU A 597 -21.67 -12.42 -0.01
N SER A 598 -20.95 -12.28 -1.12
CA SER A 598 -21.09 -11.12 -2.01
C SER A 598 -22.49 -11.01 -2.61
N LEU A 599 -23.08 -12.13 -3.08
CA LEU A 599 -24.47 -12.17 -3.54
C LEU A 599 -25.47 -11.83 -2.43
N TRP A 600 -25.23 -12.28 -1.20
CA TRP A 600 -26.07 -11.98 -0.05
C TRP A 600 -26.04 -10.50 0.30
N VAL A 601 -24.85 -9.88 0.36
CA VAL A 601 -24.70 -8.43 0.59
C VAL A 601 -25.38 -7.62 -0.52
N TYR A 602 -25.18 -8.02 -1.78
CA TYR A 602 -25.84 -7.39 -2.92
C TYR A 602 -27.37 -7.52 -2.84
N SER A 603 -27.88 -8.70 -2.48
CA SER A 603 -29.32 -8.95 -2.36
C SER A 603 -29.94 -8.21 -1.18
N LEU A 604 -29.32 -8.20 0.00
CA LEU A 604 -29.79 -7.46 1.17
C LEU A 604 -30.03 -5.99 0.85
N TYR A 605 -29.13 -5.39 0.08
CA TYR A 605 -29.26 -4.01 -0.36
C TYR A 605 -30.43 -3.82 -1.33
N GLN A 606 -30.57 -4.70 -2.32
CA GLN A 606 -31.67 -4.63 -3.31
C GLN A 606 -33.05 -4.91 -2.70
N THR A 607 -33.14 -5.67 -1.62
CA THR A 607 -34.40 -5.96 -0.90
C THR A 607 -34.77 -4.94 0.17
N CYS A 608 -33.91 -3.96 0.47
CA CYS A 608 -34.24 -2.91 1.42
C CYS A 608 -35.25 -1.94 0.75
N PRO A 609 -36.49 -1.78 1.25
CA PRO A 609 -37.53 -1.06 0.51
C PRO A 609 -37.09 0.34 0.14
N ALA A 610 -37.27 0.69 -1.14
CA ALA A 610 -37.14 2.05 -1.63
C ALA A 610 -38.27 2.93 -1.07
N SER A 611 -38.28 3.16 0.25
CA SER A 611 -39.13 4.16 0.90
C SER A 611 -38.27 5.31 1.43
N MET A 612 -37.37 5.85 0.61
CA MET A 612 -36.75 7.16 0.85
C MET A 612 -36.30 7.91 -0.42
N THR A 613 -36.56 7.39 -1.62
CA THR A 613 -36.43 8.17 -2.86
C THR A 613 -37.66 7.91 -3.73
N GLY A 614 -38.44 8.97 -3.96
CA GLY A 614 -39.75 8.90 -4.62
C GLY A 614 -39.65 8.56 -6.10
N GLY A 615 -39.77 7.28 -6.42
CA GLY A 615 -40.01 6.77 -7.76
C GLY A 615 -41.13 5.74 -7.74
N GLU A 616 -42.13 5.91 -8.60
CA GLU A 616 -43.33 5.07 -8.70
C GLU A 616 -42.96 3.59 -8.94
N ALA A 617 -43.65 2.70 -8.20
CA ALA A 617 -43.51 1.26 -8.33
C ALA A 617 -44.09 0.78 -9.67
N GLN A 618 -43.22 0.33 -10.58
CA GLN A 618 -43.64 -0.41 -11.78
C GLN A 618 -44.08 -1.83 -11.41
N SER A 619 -45.19 -2.27 -12.02
CA SER A 619 -45.83 -3.57 -11.82
C SER A 619 -44.87 -4.75 -12.03
N ALA A 620 -44.95 -5.73 -11.13
CA ALA A 620 -44.04 -6.87 -10.97
C ALA A 620 -44.02 -7.92 -12.11
N GLU A 621 -44.73 -7.73 -13.23
CA GLU A 621 -44.94 -8.79 -14.24
C GLU A 621 -44.00 -8.78 -15.45
N ASP A 622 -43.11 -7.79 -15.61
CA ASP A 622 -42.12 -7.76 -16.72
C ASP A 622 -40.70 -7.36 -16.27
N GLU A 623 -40.32 -7.73 -15.05
CA GLU A 623 -38.97 -7.43 -14.55
C GLU A 623 -37.91 -8.32 -15.23
N LEU A 624 -37.05 -7.71 -16.04
CA LEU A 624 -36.02 -8.39 -16.84
C LEU A 624 -35.09 -9.23 -15.94
N ARG A 625 -35.21 -10.56 -15.98
CA ARG A 625 -34.35 -11.47 -15.22
C ARG A 625 -33.05 -11.77 -15.96
N ILE A 626 -31.93 -11.69 -15.27
CA ILE A 626 -30.57 -11.88 -15.80
C ILE A 626 -29.96 -13.12 -15.17
N GLN A 627 -29.82 -14.19 -15.95
CA GLN A 627 -29.23 -15.42 -15.46
C GLN A 627 -27.71 -15.27 -15.31
N ILE A 628 -27.23 -15.07 -14.08
CA ILE A 628 -25.82 -14.78 -13.79
C ILE A 628 -24.92 -16.01 -13.81
N ASP A 629 -25.49 -17.21 -13.77
CA ASP A 629 -24.81 -18.49 -13.93
C ASP A 629 -25.05 -19.10 -15.33
N GLY A 630 -25.60 -18.31 -16.26
CA GLY A 630 -25.84 -18.67 -17.65
C GLY A 630 -24.74 -18.18 -18.57
N GLU A 631 -24.96 -18.28 -19.88
CA GLU A 631 -24.06 -17.71 -20.87
C GLU A 631 -24.09 -16.19 -20.88
N GLU A 632 -22.93 -15.60 -21.19
CA GLU A 632 -22.83 -14.17 -21.36
C GLU A 632 -23.61 -13.75 -22.61
N THR A 633 -24.62 -12.92 -22.41
CA THR A 633 -25.47 -12.40 -23.47
C THR A 633 -25.40 -10.88 -23.48
N ILE A 634 -25.87 -10.26 -24.56
CA ILE A 634 -26.02 -8.80 -24.62
C ILE A 634 -26.87 -8.28 -23.44
N LYS A 635 -27.84 -9.07 -22.96
CA LYS A 635 -28.66 -8.73 -21.79
C LYS A 635 -27.84 -8.72 -20.51
N SER A 636 -26.99 -9.72 -20.27
CA SER A 636 -26.15 -9.74 -19.08
C SER A 636 -25.06 -8.66 -19.11
N GLN A 637 -24.48 -8.37 -20.28
CA GLN A 637 -23.52 -7.25 -20.43
C GLN A 637 -24.17 -5.89 -20.18
N ARG A 638 -25.38 -5.67 -20.70
CA ARG A 638 -26.15 -4.44 -20.43
C ARG A 638 -26.53 -4.33 -18.96
N TRP A 639 -26.85 -5.43 -18.29
CA TRP A 639 -27.10 -5.42 -16.86
C TRP A 639 -25.84 -5.09 -16.06
N ILE A 640 -24.69 -5.69 -16.38
CA ILE A 640 -23.41 -5.36 -15.74
C ILE A 640 -23.14 -3.87 -15.86
N SER A 641 -23.20 -3.32 -17.07
CA SER A 641 -22.89 -1.91 -17.33
C SER A 641 -23.93 -0.96 -16.74
N TYR A 642 -25.21 -1.19 -16.97
CA TYR A 642 -26.29 -0.20 -16.74
C TYR A 642 -27.29 -0.58 -15.65
N GLY A 643 -27.19 -1.76 -15.05
CA GLY A 643 -28.01 -2.18 -13.91
C GLY A 643 -29.47 -2.49 -14.21
N ASN A 644 -29.86 -2.59 -15.49
CA ASN A 644 -31.25 -2.87 -15.87
C ASN A 644 -31.54 -4.38 -15.81
N GLY A 645 -32.35 -4.81 -14.83
CA GLY A 645 -32.76 -6.20 -14.60
C GLY A 645 -32.33 -6.76 -13.24
N LYS A 646 -32.92 -7.90 -12.85
CA LYS A 646 -32.60 -8.61 -11.59
C LYS A 646 -31.75 -9.85 -11.83
N PRO A 647 -30.63 -10.04 -11.12
CA PRO A 647 -29.81 -11.24 -11.25
C PRO A 647 -30.53 -12.46 -10.68
N CYS A 648 -30.43 -13.60 -11.35
CA CYS A 648 -30.95 -14.89 -10.91
C CYS A 648 -29.98 -16.04 -11.24
N ILE A 649 -30.05 -17.12 -10.47
CA ILE A 649 -29.24 -18.34 -10.64
C ILE A 649 -30.17 -19.49 -11.04
N SER A 650 -29.73 -20.36 -11.95
CA SER A 650 -30.50 -21.52 -12.42
C SER A 650 -30.76 -22.57 -11.33
N ARG A 651 -31.96 -23.17 -11.39
CA ARG A 651 -32.38 -24.35 -10.63
C ARG A 651 -31.76 -25.59 -11.29
N SER A 652 -31.11 -26.48 -10.53
CA SER A 652 -30.60 -27.74 -11.10
C SER A 652 -31.77 -28.58 -11.63
N VAL A 653 -31.71 -28.94 -12.91
CA VAL A 653 -32.54 -29.98 -13.52
C VAL A 653 -31.64 -31.17 -13.75
N GLY A 654 -31.78 -32.19 -12.91
CA GLY A 654 -31.40 -33.53 -13.29
C GLY A 654 -32.43 -34.05 -14.30
N SER A 655 -31.94 -34.61 -15.41
CA SER A 655 -32.66 -35.27 -16.51
C SER A 655 -33.08 -34.40 -17.70
N ILE A 656 -32.64 -34.90 -18.86
CA ILE A 656 -32.97 -34.49 -20.22
C ILE A 656 -34.49 -34.54 -20.42
N GLY A 657 -35.09 -33.47 -20.97
CA GLY A 657 -36.41 -33.54 -21.63
C GLY A 657 -37.38 -32.39 -21.31
N ASN A 658 -37.61 -31.58 -22.33
CA ASN A 658 -38.82 -30.80 -22.68
C ASN A 658 -39.49 -29.81 -21.69
N ASP A 659 -39.72 -28.63 -22.28
CA ASP A 659 -40.76 -27.63 -22.03
C ASP A 659 -40.81 -26.86 -20.70
N CYS A 660 -40.61 -25.54 -20.86
CA CYS A 660 -40.99 -24.51 -19.92
C CYS A 660 -42.47 -24.65 -19.50
N ARG A 661 -42.75 -24.81 -18.20
CA ARG A 661 -44.00 -24.31 -17.59
C ARG A 661 -43.77 -23.71 -16.20
N SER A 662 -44.04 -22.40 -16.16
CA SER A 662 -44.39 -21.47 -15.07
C SER A 662 -43.95 -21.74 -13.61
N THR A 663 -43.58 -20.64 -12.96
CA THR A 663 -43.14 -20.49 -11.55
C THR A 663 -44.17 -20.84 -10.46
N ASN A 664 -45.34 -21.40 -10.76
CA ASN A 664 -46.45 -21.44 -9.81
C ASN A 664 -46.66 -22.74 -9.02
N ASP A 665 -46.08 -23.88 -9.39
CA ASP A 665 -46.38 -25.15 -8.69
C ASP A 665 -45.39 -25.56 -7.58
N ILE A 666 -44.49 -24.66 -7.17
CA ILE A 666 -43.61 -24.88 -6.00
C ILE A 666 -44.05 -24.05 -4.77
N PHE A 667 -45.15 -23.28 -4.89
CA PHE A 667 -45.64 -22.36 -3.85
C PHE A 667 -46.99 -22.76 -3.23
N ALA A 668 -47.52 -23.97 -3.49
CA ALA A 668 -48.87 -24.32 -3.06
C ALA A 668 -49.01 -24.79 -1.59
N GLY A 669 -47.96 -24.72 -0.78
CA GLY A 669 -47.94 -25.41 0.51
C GLY A 669 -47.43 -24.60 1.69
N MET A 670 -47.78 -23.31 1.83
CA MET A 670 -47.95 -22.61 3.13
C MET A 670 -48.19 -21.11 2.88
N LYS A 671 -49.46 -20.69 3.01
CA LYS A 671 -49.81 -19.27 3.14
C LYS A 671 -49.34 -18.77 4.50
N SER A 672 -48.26 -17.99 4.55
CA SER A 672 -48.11 -16.97 5.59
C SER A 672 -47.46 -15.73 4.98
N SER A 673 -48.15 -14.61 5.13
CA SER A 673 -47.74 -13.26 4.76
C SER A 673 -46.35 -12.92 5.30
N ASP A 674 -45.36 -12.83 4.42
CA ASP A 674 -44.19 -11.92 4.48
C ASP A 674 -43.16 -12.36 3.40
N GLY A 675 -43.34 -11.86 2.16
CA GLY A 675 -42.64 -12.32 0.95
C GLY A 675 -41.16 -11.95 0.81
N GLU A 676 -40.50 -11.46 1.86
CA GLU A 676 -39.06 -11.11 1.85
C GLU A 676 -38.17 -12.20 2.49
N GLU A 677 -38.71 -13.04 3.38
CA GLU A 677 -37.95 -14.12 4.04
C GLU A 677 -37.78 -15.37 3.16
N GLU A 678 -38.68 -15.61 2.20
CA GLU A 678 -38.70 -16.84 1.38
C GLU A 678 -37.52 -16.99 0.43
N LEU A 679 -37.03 -15.88 -0.15
CA LEU A 679 -35.96 -15.94 -1.16
C LEU A 679 -34.61 -16.25 -0.50
N LEU A 680 -34.40 -15.70 0.69
CA LEU A 680 -33.21 -15.86 1.51
C LEU A 680 -33.15 -17.25 2.14
N VAL A 681 -34.27 -17.73 2.70
CA VAL A 681 -34.38 -19.10 3.25
C VAL A 681 -34.25 -20.16 2.15
N SER A 682 -34.85 -19.94 0.96
CA SER A 682 -34.72 -20.89 -0.16
C SER A 682 -33.32 -20.92 -0.78
N ALA A 683 -32.62 -19.77 -0.81
CA ALA A 683 -31.22 -19.72 -1.23
C ALA A 683 -30.31 -20.45 -0.22
N LEU A 684 -30.56 -20.28 1.08
CA LEU A 684 -29.81 -20.92 2.16
C LEU A 684 -30.04 -22.44 2.22
N GLU A 685 -31.27 -22.92 2.01
CA GLU A 685 -31.56 -24.36 1.96
C GLU A 685 -30.91 -25.03 0.74
N ARG A 686 -30.85 -24.35 -0.41
CA ARG A 686 -30.14 -24.83 -1.62
C ARG A 686 -28.64 -24.87 -1.43
N VAL A 687 -28.05 -23.84 -0.82
CA VAL A 687 -26.62 -23.83 -0.50
C VAL A 687 -26.31 -24.93 0.49
N ARG A 688 -27.15 -25.09 1.53
CA ARG A 688 -27.01 -26.18 2.49
C ARG A 688 -27.10 -27.55 1.81
N SER A 689 -27.97 -27.76 0.83
CA SER A 689 -28.04 -29.05 0.11
C SER A 689 -26.84 -29.26 -0.81
N LEU A 690 -26.39 -28.23 -1.54
CA LEU A 690 -25.19 -28.26 -2.39
C LEU A 690 -23.93 -28.59 -1.57
N PHE A 691 -23.75 -27.94 -0.41
CA PHE A 691 -22.60 -28.19 0.46
C PHE A 691 -22.70 -29.53 1.22
N ALA A 692 -23.88 -29.91 1.70
CA ALA A 692 -24.05 -31.11 2.51
C ALA A 692 -24.01 -32.42 1.68
N SER A 693 -24.38 -32.38 0.40
CA SER A 693 -24.49 -33.60 -0.43
C SER A 693 -23.51 -33.70 -1.60
N GLU A 694 -23.01 -32.58 -2.16
CA GLU A 694 -22.29 -32.63 -3.45
C GLU A 694 -20.86 -32.05 -3.46
N VAL A 695 -20.45 -31.26 -2.45
CA VAL A 695 -19.14 -30.59 -2.47
C VAL A 695 -18.13 -31.19 -1.50
N THR A 696 -18.50 -31.55 -0.26
CA THR A 696 -17.51 -32.00 0.74
C THR A 696 -17.92 -33.17 1.64
N GLY A 697 -19.19 -33.58 1.64
CA GLY A 697 -19.69 -34.64 2.53
C GLY A 697 -19.58 -34.36 4.04
N ARG A 698 -19.24 -33.12 4.45
CA ARG A 698 -19.09 -32.70 5.85
C ARG A 698 -19.92 -31.45 6.15
N GLN A 699 -20.50 -31.37 7.35
CA GLN A 699 -21.19 -30.17 7.83
C GLN A 699 -20.18 -29.15 8.37
N PHE A 700 -20.06 -28.00 7.72
CA PHE A 700 -19.19 -26.91 8.18
C PHE A 700 -19.81 -26.13 9.35
N PRO A 701 -19.06 -25.87 10.45
CA PRO A 701 -19.54 -25.08 11.60
C PRO A 701 -19.96 -23.64 11.27
N ILE A 702 -19.49 -23.11 10.13
CA ILE A 702 -19.71 -21.73 9.69
C ILE A 702 -21.14 -21.50 9.16
N LEU A 703 -21.73 -22.52 8.50
CA LEU A 703 -23.14 -22.52 8.08
C LEU A 703 -24.08 -22.44 9.30
N LYS A 704 -23.70 -23.08 10.41
CA LYS A 704 -24.41 -22.99 11.70
C LYS A 704 -24.30 -21.59 12.31
N HIS A 705 -23.18 -20.90 12.13
CA HIS A 705 -23.00 -19.51 12.56
C HIS A 705 -23.83 -18.54 11.72
N ILE A 706 -23.82 -18.70 10.39
CA ILE A 706 -24.64 -17.88 9.47
C ILE A 706 -26.13 -18.09 9.75
N CYS A 707 -26.60 -19.32 9.93
CA CYS A 707 -27.99 -19.57 10.30
C CYS A 707 -28.36 -18.96 11.67
N ARG A 708 -27.43 -18.94 12.65
CA ARG A 708 -27.66 -18.30 13.96
C ARG A 708 -27.71 -16.78 13.87
N ILE A 709 -26.82 -16.17 13.09
CA ILE A 709 -26.77 -14.72 12.86
C ILE A 709 -28.04 -14.28 12.12
N LEU A 710 -28.48 -15.04 11.11
CA LEU A 710 -29.71 -14.74 10.37
C LEU A 710 -30.98 -14.99 11.20
N GLN A 711 -31.01 -16.02 12.05
CA GLN A 711 -32.10 -16.20 13.04
C GLN A 711 -32.13 -15.07 14.07
N ALA A 712 -30.97 -14.58 14.52
CA ALA A 712 -30.88 -13.44 15.43
C ALA A 712 -31.35 -12.14 14.76
N LEU A 713 -31.00 -11.91 13.49
CA LEU A 713 -31.43 -10.73 12.72
C LEU A 713 -32.92 -10.79 12.36
N GLY A 714 -33.47 -11.97 12.06
CA GLY A 714 -34.92 -12.17 11.89
C GLY A 714 -35.71 -11.99 13.19
N ALA A 715 -35.18 -12.47 14.32
CA ALA A 715 -35.76 -12.24 15.64
C ALA A 715 -35.74 -10.75 16.04
N PHE A 716 -34.67 -10.03 15.70
CA PHE A 716 -34.55 -8.59 15.95
C PHE A 716 -35.60 -7.75 15.20
N LYS A 717 -36.07 -8.21 14.03
CA LYS A 717 -37.19 -7.57 13.30
C LYS A 717 -38.58 -7.86 13.92
N ARG A 718 -38.75 -8.96 14.68
CA ARG A 718 -39.99 -9.27 15.39
C ARG A 718 -40.18 -8.46 16.69
N ASP A 719 -39.09 -8.06 17.34
CA ASP A 719 -39.14 -7.22 18.55
C ASP A 719 -39.34 -5.72 18.25
N GLN A 720 -39.29 -5.30 16.98
CA GLN A 720 -39.55 -3.91 16.54
C GLN A 720 -40.90 -3.70 15.83
N LYS A 721 -41.69 -4.75 15.61
CA LYS A 721 -43.13 -4.66 15.26
C LYS A 721 -43.96 -4.90 16.50
#